data_AF-A0A2B4RS99-F1
#
_entry.id   AF-A0A2B4RS99-F1
#
_cell.length_a   1.000
_cell.length_b   1.000
_cell.length_c   1.000
_cell.angle_alpha   90.00
_cell.angle_beta   90.00
_cell.angle_gamma   90.00
#
_symmetry.space_group_name_H-M   'P 1'
#
loop_
_entity.id
_entity.type
_entity.pdbx_description
1 polymer ?
#
loop_
_entity_poly.entity_id
_entity_poly.type
_entity_poly.pdbx_seq_one_letter_code
_entity_poly.pdbx_strand_id
1 'polypeptide(L)'
;MELFSVIWYSFLLVDVQLLVRKAGGTQITWYKPPPVEIARSSSDMFAPKVSQHFNGQAASLLWEFSLSQKLSFTSVDIEFNSDLIVRLLPNGGSGGITAAFRNRFSVTWNLPGRVALVISKVTIADDKVNGAFSCVVATVSDGNWKRKIQVEVVEQTQLIGYSGDQHINENSNLTLFCNTTGKPTANVTWTRVLDDGSNGDEMFVGNPWFIRNIKRTMNGTYRCTAYNGFGNTVTHSVHVNVIYPAQIKNFQRELLAALFQTVSLHCPAEGNPPPKYTWTPCKKERVCDEPKLNIGEVVSDDVYTCSVTNNLGSDAENVTLTIAAKTVNVTLVIASEKCTDGKYDTSSMKDKLSDLLDTIFVGSDPDYNSTELKGYRCGSVIVDMALKFNSVTKEKDVITKIRTAVKNGMTGDFTFDVSSITRTPLKETTIVVPTPASSPEESSELPSGTKAGTVGVIVGAVLGSAAAVAVAGILVRWACGKRRRNRKGPEEVAMSGRTFANSSNERRGISNIAVEIPKPSQSHYMALDDRTRSQVMADASPLSSEQINEYASLNQSTRSWEIAREQVTIKQIVGKGAFGQVAKATAINLQGRAKKTLVAVKMLKENASESERKDLLSELELMKQLKPHPYVIKLLGCVTKSEPLLVLIEYVPFGDLLGYLRKSRGLNDSYYKHPDIEPKTNLTSQQLMKFAWQIADGMSYLSSIPVIHRDLAARNVLVGEEETCKVTDFGMARDVQVDNIYERKTRGRLPVKWTAIEALLYGKYSTKSDVWSYGVLLYEIFTIGGSPYPRMDGRKIANSLQEGYRMPKPQHVDDKLYEIMTKCWRDNPNLRPSFDNLRNNLMEMENQHKGLINLKNYDDRLYVNVDDMAE
;
A
#
# COMPACT_ATOMS: atom_id res chain seq x y z
N MET A 1 -25.93 -3.20 48.53
CA MET A 1 -24.78 -2.40 48.09
C MET A 1 -24.44 -2.79 46.65
N GLU A 2 -24.92 -2.13 45.58
CA GLU A 2 -24.91 -0.68 45.23
C GLU A 2 -23.72 -0.32 44.33
N LEU A 3 -23.82 0.52 43.27
CA LEU A 3 -24.96 1.29 42.73
C LEU A 3 -25.10 1.12 41.19
N PHE A 4 -26.34 1.30 40.70
CA PHE A 4 -26.78 1.90 39.42
C PHE A 4 -26.00 1.65 38.09
N SER A 5 -26.73 1.14 37.09
CA SER A 5 -26.57 1.50 35.66
C SER A 5 -27.96 1.57 35.00
N VAL A 6 -28.22 2.57 34.15
CA VAL A 6 -29.59 3.09 33.88
C VAL A 6 -29.79 3.59 32.42
N ILE A 7 -30.66 2.90 31.68
CA ILE A 7 -31.40 3.27 30.43
C ILE A 7 -30.60 3.29 29.09
N TRP A 8 -31.36 3.11 28.00
CA TRP A 8 -31.04 3.09 26.54
C TRP A 8 -30.46 1.75 26.05
N TYR A 9 -31.04 1.02 25.08
CA TYR A 9 -32.05 1.37 24.05
C TYR A 9 -33.30 0.45 24.03
N SER A 10 -34.32 0.83 23.25
CA SER A 10 -35.67 0.25 23.24
C SER A 10 -36.02 -0.58 21.99
N PHE A 11 -36.66 -1.73 22.24
CA PHE A 11 -37.84 -2.32 21.57
C PHE A 11 -37.98 -2.40 20.03
N LEU A 12 -38.23 -3.63 19.55
CA LEU A 12 -39.12 -3.98 18.41
C LEU A 12 -39.37 -5.51 18.46
N LEU A 13 -40.58 -6.07 18.63
CA LEU A 13 -41.86 -5.51 19.09
C LEU A 13 -42.13 -6.04 20.54
N VAL A 14 -43.18 -6.73 21.00
CA VAL A 14 -44.49 -7.22 20.49
C VAL A 14 -45.49 -7.12 21.64
N ASP A 15 -46.68 -6.52 21.44
CA ASP A 15 -47.94 -7.02 22.03
C ASP A 15 -49.18 -6.47 21.30
N VAL A 16 -50.22 -7.31 21.15
CA VAL A 16 -51.54 -6.92 20.61
C VAL A 16 -52.60 -7.49 21.55
N GLN A 17 -52.95 -6.72 22.57
CA GLN A 17 -54.10 -7.01 23.44
C GLN A 17 -55.09 -5.85 23.45
N LEU A 18 -56.38 -6.20 23.54
CA LEU A 18 -57.47 -5.25 23.50
C LEU A 18 -57.46 -4.32 24.72
N LEU A 19 -57.24 -3.03 24.48
CA LEU A 19 -57.74 -1.97 25.35
C LEU A 19 -58.67 -1.03 24.59
N VAL A 20 -59.90 -1.51 24.36
CA VAL A 20 -61.07 -0.62 24.14
C VAL A 20 -61.37 0.08 25.48
N ARG A 21 -60.50 1.01 25.88
CA ARG A 21 -60.74 1.93 26.99
C ARG A 21 -61.37 3.20 26.43
N LYS A 22 -62.66 3.36 26.78
CA LYS A 22 -63.56 4.50 26.51
C LYS A 22 -62.84 5.79 26.06
N ALA A 23 -63.18 6.27 24.87
CA ALA A 23 -62.94 7.65 24.46
C ALA A 23 -63.83 8.60 25.28
N GLY A 24 -63.43 8.85 26.53
CA GLY A 24 -64.16 9.63 27.52
C GLY A 24 -63.20 10.43 28.38
N GLY A 25 -62.63 11.48 27.80
CA GLY A 25 -61.70 12.39 28.45
C GLY A 25 -61.32 13.57 27.55
N THR A 26 -61.13 14.73 28.15
CA THR A 26 -60.55 15.94 27.56
C THR A 26 -59.03 15.74 27.50
N GLN A 27 -58.43 15.79 26.31
CA GLN A 27 -57.00 15.51 26.12
C GLN A 27 -56.39 16.32 24.97
N ILE A 28 -55.11 16.65 25.11
CA ILE A 28 -54.27 17.30 24.08
C ILE A 28 -53.12 16.37 23.69
N THR A 29 -52.86 16.26 22.39
CA THR A 29 -51.74 15.48 21.84
C THR A 29 -50.72 16.43 21.25
N TRP A 30 -49.49 16.43 21.77
CA TRP A 30 -48.36 17.18 21.23
C TRP A 30 -47.58 16.31 20.25
N TYR A 31 -47.48 16.75 18.99
CA TYR A 31 -46.71 16.07 17.94
C TYR A 31 -45.29 16.60 17.82
N LYS A 32 -45.05 17.88 18.17
CA LYS A 32 -43.73 18.50 18.12
C LYS A 32 -43.39 19.34 19.35
N PRO A 33 -42.10 19.36 19.74
CA PRO A 33 -41.00 18.60 19.11
C PRO A 33 -41.02 17.13 19.60
N PRO A 34 -40.72 16.14 18.72
CA PRO A 34 -41.07 14.72 18.92
C PRO A 34 -40.29 14.06 20.08
N PRO A 35 -40.75 12.94 20.67
CA PRO A 35 -41.84 12.06 20.22
C PRO A 35 -43.25 12.63 20.43
N VAL A 36 -44.27 11.88 20.02
CA VAL A 36 -45.68 12.24 20.26
C VAL A 36 -46.04 11.97 21.71
N GLU A 37 -46.54 12.98 22.41
CA GLU A 37 -46.84 12.92 23.85
C GLU A 37 -48.28 13.39 24.11
N ILE A 38 -49.08 12.59 24.84
CA ILE A 38 -50.50 12.83 25.10
C ILE A 38 -50.67 13.22 26.57
N ALA A 39 -51.16 14.43 26.82
CA ALA A 39 -51.59 14.86 28.15
C ALA A 39 -53.11 14.62 28.31
N ARG A 40 -53.48 14.11 29.47
CA ARG A 40 -54.86 13.78 29.88
C ARG A 40 -55.35 14.67 31.03
N SER A 41 -54.48 15.47 31.62
CA SER A 41 -54.78 16.55 32.56
C SER A 41 -53.89 17.75 32.28
N SER A 42 -54.38 18.98 32.53
CA SER A 42 -53.56 20.20 32.47
C SER A 42 -52.46 20.25 33.54
N SER A 43 -52.50 19.35 34.53
CA SER A 43 -51.40 19.09 35.47
C SER A 43 -50.24 18.27 34.89
N ASP A 44 -50.36 17.70 33.69
CA ASP A 44 -49.36 16.77 33.13
C ASP A 44 -48.12 17.55 32.65
N MET A 45 -47.08 17.59 33.49
CA MET A 45 -45.82 18.27 33.19
C MET A 45 -44.81 17.35 32.52
N PHE A 46 -44.47 17.64 31.26
CA PHE A 46 -43.38 16.99 30.53
C PHE A 46 -42.03 17.71 30.72
N ALA A 47 -40.94 16.98 30.53
CA ALA A 47 -39.60 17.56 30.47
C ALA A 47 -39.48 18.57 29.30
N PRO A 48 -38.81 19.73 29.48
CA PRO A 48 -38.56 20.65 28.37
C PRO A 48 -37.71 20.00 27.28
N LYS A 49 -38.10 20.16 26.01
CA LYS A 49 -37.25 19.75 24.89
C LYS A 49 -36.14 20.78 24.67
N VAL A 50 -34.89 20.35 24.62
CA VAL A 50 -33.75 21.20 24.26
C VAL A 50 -33.61 21.33 22.74
N SER A 51 -33.25 22.52 22.26
CA SER A 51 -32.92 22.82 20.85
C SER A 51 -31.62 23.62 20.79
N GLN A 52 -30.62 23.13 20.04
CA GLN A 52 -29.26 23.67 20.05
C GLN A 52 -29.03 24.66 18.90
N HIS A 53 -28.53 25.85 19.22
CA HIS A 53 -28.33 26.95 18.27
C HIS A 53 -27.07 27.76 18.58
N PHE A 54 -26.40 28.29 17.56
CA PHE A 54 -25.25 29.18 17.77
C PHE A 54 -25.68 30.57 18.24
N ASN A 55 -24.87 31.19 19.10
CA ASN A 55 -25.02 32.59 19.47
C ASN A 55 -24.97 33.47 18.21
N GLY A 56 -25.98 34.31 18.01
CA GLY A 56 -26.12 35.18 16.84
C GLY A 56 -26.90 34.58 15.65
N GLN A 57 -27.25 33.30 15.67
CA GLN A 57 -28.05 32.66 14.62
C GLN A 57 -29.55 32.90 14.81
N ALA A 58 -30.35 32.87 13.73
CA ALA A 58 -31.80 32.77 13.85
C ALA A 58 -32.24 31.32 14.20
N ALA A 59 -33.32 31.18 14.97
CA ALA A 59 -33.87 29.89 15.39
C ALA A 59 -35.40 29.84 15.22
N SER A 60 -35.99 28.64 15.11
CA SER A 60 -37.44 28.46 14.99
C SER A 60 -37.92 27.36 15.92
N LEU A 61 -38.66 27.74 16.97
CA LEU A 61 -39.23 26.83 17.95
C LEU A 61 -40.65 26.45 17.52
N LEU A 62 -40.90 25.15 17.34
CA LEU A 62 -42.10 24.63 16.70
C LEU A 62 -42.90 23.74 17.65
N TRP A 63 -44.13 24.17 17.95
CA TRP A 63 -45.14 23.38 18.64
C TRP A 63 -46.20 22.94 17.63
N GLU A 64 -46.52 21.64 17.65
CA GLU A 64 -47.66 21.09 16.91
C GLU A 64 -48.52 20.27 17.87
N PHE A 65 -49.83 20.47 17.84
CA PHE A 65 -50.77 19.81 18.76
C PHE A 65 -52.17 19.63 18.17
N SER A 66 -52.91 18.65 18.67
CA SER A 66 -54.36 18.47 18.42
C SER A 66 -55.14 18.36 19.72
N LEU A 67 -56.41 18.79 19.66
CA LEU A 67 -57.37 18.74 20.76
C LEU A 67 -58.39 17.63 20.50
N SER A 68 -58.89 16.98 21.55
CA SER A 68 -60.02 16.05 21.42
C SER A 68 -61.32 16.80 21.04
N GLN A 69 -62.27 16.10 20.40
CA GLN A 69 -63.51 16.68 19.84
C GLN A 69 -64.42 17.42 20.84
N LYS A 70 -64.13 17.37 22.15
CA LYS A 70 -64.87 18.06 23.21
C LYS A 70 -64.13 19.27 23.81
N LEU A 71 -62.90 19.53 23.40
CA LEU A 71 -62.08 20.65 23.87
C LEU A 71 -62.15 21.84 22.91
N SER A 72 -62.55 23.00 23.42
CA SER A 72 -62.34 24.30 22.78
C SER A 72 -61.31 25.12 23.56
N PHE A 73 -60.46 25.82 22.82
CA PHE A 73 -59.44 26.72 23.39
C PHE A 73 -59.94 28.17 23.37
N THR A 74 -59.57 28.96 24.38
CA THR A 74 -59.86 30.38 24.49
C THR A 74 -58.72 31.24 23.95
N SER A 75 -57.48 30.81 24.16
CA SER A 75 -56.29 31.36 23.51
C SER A 75 -55.15 30.34 23.40
N VAL A 76 -54.17 30.67 22.57
CA VAL A 76 -52.84 30.04 22.60
C VAL A 76 -51.82 31.13 22.86
N ASP A 77 -51.17 31.04 24.02
CA ASP A 77 -50.22 32.02 24.51
C ASP A 77 -48.80 31.46 24.33
N ILE A 78 -47.91 32.27 23.75
CA ILE A 78 -46.48 31.97 23.67
C ILE A 78 -45.76 32.83 24.71
N GLU A 79 -44.96 32.20 25.56
CA GLU A 79 -44.28 32.83 26.69
C GLU A 79 -42.77 32.55 26.68
N PHE A 80 -41.99 33.43 27.31
CA PHE A 80 -40.61 33.14 27.74
C PHE A 80 -40.51 33.46 29.24
N ASN A 81 -40.08 32.50 30.05
CA ASN A 81 -40.04 32.61 31.53
C ASN A 81 -41.38 32.99 32.20
N SER A 82 -42.50 32.80 31.48
CA SER A 82 -43.88 33.22 31.82
C SER A 82 -44.22 34.68 31.50
N ASP A 83 -43.29 35.46 30.93
CA ASP A 83 -43.61 36.72 30.25
C ASP A 83 -44.27 36.42 28.90
N LEU A 84 -45.41 37.05 28.63
CA LEU A 84 -46.19 36.84 27.41
C LEU A 84 -45.50 37.49 26.18
N ILE A 85 -45.10 36.67 25.21
CA ILE A 85 -44.61 37.12 23.89
C ILE A 85 -45.78 37.53 23.00
N VAL A 86 -46.77 36.66 22.85
CA VAL A 86 -47.99 36.91 22.06
C VAL A 86 -49.13 36.01 22.53
N ARG A 87 -50.36 36.54 22.45
CA ARG A 87 -51.61 35.79 22.59
C ARG A 87 -52.29 35.63 21.23
N LEU A 88 -52.62 34.40 20.86
CA LEU A 88 -53.33 34.02 19.63
C LEU A 88 -54.77 33.61 19.97
N LEU A 89 -55.74 33.95 19.12
CA LEU A 89 -57.17 33.73 19.35
C LEU A 89 -57.77 32.72 18.35
N PRO A 90 -58.86 32.01 18.71
CA PRO A 90 -59.48 31.00 17.83
C PRO A 90 -60.02 31.53 16.50
N ASN A 91 -60.33 32.83 16.43
CA ASN A 91 -60.80 33.51 15.21
C ASN A 91 -59.65 33.90 14.25
N GLY A 92 -58.43 33.43 14.48
CA GLY A 92 -57.24 33.75 13.69
C GLY A 92 -56.55 35.07 14.07
N GLY A 93 -57.17 35.90 14.92
CA GLY A 93 -56.59 37.13 15.43
C GLY A 93 -55.44 36.89 16.42
N SER A 94 -54.63 37.93 16.66
CA SER A 94 -53.63 37.95 17.72
C SER A 94 -53.58 39.30 18.40
N GLY A 95 -53.11 39.35 19.66
CA GLY A 95 -52.92 40.60 20.41
C GLY A 95 -51.71 41.43 19.96
N GLY A 96 -51.01 41.02 18.89
CA GLY A 96 -49.69 41.51 18.53
C GLY A 96 -48.60 41.02 19.49
N ILE A 97 -47.33 41.27 19.12
CA ILE A 97 -46.19 40.92 19.98
C ILE A 97 -45.95 42.04 21.00
N THR A 98 -45.83 41.63 22.27
CA THR A 98 -45.59 42.50 23.43
C THR A 98 -44.35 43.37 23.22
N ALA A 99 -44.37 44.61 23.71
CA ALA A 99 -43.37 45.64 23.38
C ALA A 99 -41.91 45.19 23.63
N ALA A 100 -41.63 44.49 24.73
CA ALA A 100 -40.30 43.96 25.07
C ALA A 100 -39.75 42.92 24.08
N PHE A 101 -40.62 42.30 23.28
CA PHE A 101 -40.29 41.15 22.43
C PHE A 101 -40.41 41.45 20.92
N ARG A 102 -41.09 42.54 20.55
CA ARG A 102 -41.44 42.92 19.17
C ARG A 102 -40.27 42.98 18.18
N ASN A 103 -39.09 43.36 18.64
CA ASN A 103 -37.90 43.52 17.77
C ASN A 103 -37.01 42.27 17.73
N ARG A 104 -37.35 41.21 18.49
CA ARG A 104 -36.50 40.03 18.69
C ARG A 104 -37.15 38.73 18.22
N PHE A 105 -38.47 38.70 18.14
CA PHE A 105 -39.26 37.53 17.80
C PHE A 105 -40.31 37.84 16.72
N SER A 106 -40.63 36.85 15.90
CA SER A 106 -41.85 36.81 15.09
C SER A 106 -42.55 35.46 15.28
N VAL A 107 -43.87 35.41 15.04
CA VAL A 107 -44.67 34.20 15.26
C VAL A 107 -45.55 33.94 14.05
N THR A 108 -45.63 32.68 13.64
CA THR A 108 -46.57 32.21 12.62
C THR A 108 -47.39 31.05 13.17
N TRP A 109 -48.66 30.97 12.79
CA TRP A 109 -49.60 30.00 13.35
C TRP A 109 -50.60 29.49 12.31
N ASN A 110 -51.09 28.28 12.54
CA ASN A 110 -52.27 27.72 11.89
C ASN A 110 -53.03 26.94 12.97
N LEU A 111 -54.18 27.47 13.40
CA LEU A 111 -54.88 27.02 14.61
C LEU A 111 -56.25 26.40 14.29
N PRO A 112 -56.64 25.31 14.98
CA PRO A 112 -55.80 24.47 15.85
C PRO A 112 -54.81 23.63 15.03
N GLY A 113 -53.57 23.46 15.49
CA GLY A 113 -52.61 22.57 14.83
C GLY A 113 -51.13 22.90 15.04
N ARG A 114 -50.71 24.14 14.77
CA ARG A 114 -49.30 24.54 14.70
C ARG A 114 -49.07 25.99 15.16
N VAL A 115 -48.03 26.21 15.97
CA VAL A 115 -47.44 27.54 16.22
C VAL A 115 -45.91 27.45 16.13
N ALA A 116 -45.30 28.42 15.45
CA ALA A 116 -43.85 28.55 15.33
C ALA A 116 -43.39 29.94 15.79
N LEU A 117 -42.50 29.98 16.78
CA LEU A 117 -41.80 31.18 17.27
C LEU A 117 -40.43 31.26 16.59
N VAL A 118 -40.22 32.27 15.76
CA VAL A 118 -38.91 32.56 15.17
C VAL A 118 -38.17 33.55 16.04
N ILE A 119 -36.99 33.16 16.51
CA ILE A 119 -36.03 34.02 17.20
C ILE A 119 -35.14 34.65 16.12
N SER A 120 -35.20 35.98 15.95
CA SER A 120 -34.45 36.69 14.90
C SER A 120 -32.94 36.60 15.12
N LYS A 121 -32.51 36.57 16.38
CA LYS A 121 -31.13 36.38 16.81
C LYS A 121 -31.10 35.74 18.20
N VAL A 122 -30.61 34.50 18.28
CA VAL A 122 -30.33 33.79 19.54
C VAL A 122 -29.17 34.48 20.26
N THR A 123 -29.27 34.55 21.59
CA THR A 123 -28.30 35.19 22.48
C THR A 123 -28.08 34.32 23.72
N ILE A 124 -27.04 34.61 24.51
CA ILE A 124 -26.78 33.90 25.78
C ILE A 124 -28.00 33.97 26.73
N ALA A 125 -28.79 35.04 26.68
CA ALA A 125 -30.01 35.19 27.48
C ALA A 125 -31.12 34.17 27.13
N ASP A 126 -31.05 33.50 25.98
CA ASP A 126 -31.98 32.45 25.57
C ASP A 126 -31.57 31.05 26.07
N ASP A 127 -30.35 30.90 26.61
CA ASP A 127 -29.82 29.60 27.03
C ASP A 127 -30.68 28.94 28.12
N LYS A 128 -30.70 27.60 28.13
CA LYS A 128 -31.47 26.75 29.04
C LYS A 128 -31.24 27.03 30.52
N VAL A 129 -30.10 27.62 30.88
CA VAL A 129 -29.81 28.10 32.25
C VAL A 129 -30.58 29.39 32.58
N ASN A 130 -30.79 30.26 31.59
CA ASN A 130 -31.45 31.56 31.74
C ASN A 130 -32.96 31.52 31.48
N GLY A 131 -33.47 30.50 30.78
CA GLY A 131 -34.92 30.38 30.61
C GLY A 131 -35.49 29.20 29.85
N ALA A 132 -36.80 29.27 29.61
CA ALA A 132 -37.55 28.35 28.77
C ALA A 132 -38.70 29.07 28.05
N PHE A 133 -38.84 28.78 26.76
CA PHE A 133 -40.00 29.14 25.95
C PHE A 133 -41.15 28.17 26.22
N SER A 134 -42.38 28.65 26.18
CA SER A 134 -43.58 27.83 26.41
C SER A 134 -44.68 28.15 25.41
N CYS A 135 -45.36 27.12 24.92
CA CYS A 135 -46.69 27.25 24.34
C CYS A 135 -47.71 26.82 25.39
N VAL A 136 -48.70 27.68 25.63
CA VAL A 136 -49.77 27.49 26.63
C VAL A 136 -51.11 27.55 25.91
N VAL A 137 -51.84 26.44 25.89
CA VAL A 137 -53.19 26.37 25.32
C VAL A 137 -54.19 26.54 26.46
N ALA A 138 -54.87 27.67 26.53
CA ALA A 138 -55.92 27.92 27.50
C ALA A 138 -57.25 27.34 26.99
N THR A 139 -58.00 26.61 27.83
CA THR A 139 -59.23 25.91 27.46
C THR A 139 -60.43 26.34 28.30
N VAL A 140 -61.64 26.22 27.75
CA VAL A 140 -62.88 26.67 28.42
C VAL A 140 -63.18 25.85 29.69
N SER A 141 -62.82 24.57 29.70
CA SER A 141 -63.25 23.59 30.70
C SER A 141 -62.13 23.01 31.58
N ASP A 142 -60.89 22.95 31.10
CA ASP A 142 -59.82 22.14 31.72
C ASP A 142 -58.56 22.95 32.06
N GLY A 143 -58.61 24.28 31.98
CA GLY A 143 -57.48 25.17 32.29
C GLY A 143 -56.41 25.23 31.20
N ASN A 144 -55.15 25.41 31.61
CA ASN A 144 -54.03 25.78 30.74
C ASN A 144 -53.03 24.63 30.55
N TRP A 145 -52.80 24.22 29.30
CA TRP A 145 -51.93 23.10 28.95
C TRP A 145 -50.59 23.62 28.39
N LYS A 146 -49.46 23.31 29.05
CA LYS A 146 -48.16 24.00 28.83
C LYS A 146 -47.04 23.07 28.34
N ARG A 147 -46.48 23.32 27.15
CA ARG A 147 -45.35 22.57 26.57
C ARG A 147 -44.10 23.46 26.45
N LYS A 148 -43.01 23.08 27.14
CA LYS A 148 -41.76 23.85 27.21
C LYS A 148 -40.73 23.43 26.16
N ILE A 149 -40.01 24.42 25.62
CA ILE A 149 -38.80 24.25 24.80
C ILE A 149 -37.69 25.13 25.41
N GLN A 150 -36.50 24.59 25.59
CA GLN A 150 -35.31 25.34 26.01
C GLN A 150 -34.34 25.46 24.83
N VAL A 151 -33.68 26.61 24.68
CA VAL A 151 -32.60 26.78 23.72
C VAL A 151 -31.27 26.49 24.42
N GLU A 152 -30.39 25.71 23.83
CA GLU A 152 -29.01 25.57 24.29
C GLU A 152 -28.09 26.34 23.35
N VAL A 153 -27.41 27.35 23.89
CA VAL A 153 -26.51 28.21 23.12
C VAL A 153 -25.17 27.49 23.02
N VAL A 154 -24.83 26.98 21.83
CA VAL A 154 -23.60 26.24 21.56
C VAL A 154 -22.53 27.13 20.94
N GLU A 155 -21.27 26.77 21.14
CA GLU A 155 -20.10 27.48 20.64
C GLU A 155 -19.12 26.47 20.02
N GLN A 156 -18.68 26.72 18.79
CA GLN A 156 -17.77 25.83 18.05
C GLN A 156 -16.38 25.75 18.72
N THR A 157 -15.66 24.66 18.48
CA THR A 157 -14.30 24.47 18.98
C THR A 157 -13.31 25.48 18.36
N GLN A 158 -12.38 26.02 19.16
CA GLN A 158 -11.22 26.78 18.65
C GLN A 158 -9.93 26.39 19.38
N LEU A 159 -8.78 26.46 18.70
CA LEU A 159 -7.46 26.24 19.29
C LEU A 159 -6.96 27.53 19.97
N ILE A 160 -6.48 27.41 21.22
CA ILE A 160 -5.94 28.55 22.00
C ILE A 160 -4.48 28.37 22.43
N GLY A 161 -3.92 27.17 22.32
CA GLY A 161 -2.49 26.94 22.58
C GLY A 161 -2.11 25.46 22.46
N TYR A 162 -0.94 25.17 21.91
CA TYR A 162 -0.53 23.81 21.54
C TYR A 162 1.00 23.65 21.63
N SER A 163 1.48 22.41 21.70
CA SER A 163 2.90 22.09 21.61
C SER A 163 3.39 22.19 20.15
N GLY A 164 4.43 23.00 19.92
CA GLY A 164 5.23 22.93 18.70
C GLY A 164 6.26 21.79 18.76
N ASP A 165 7.07 21.65 17.70
CA ASP A 165 8.00 20.52 17.49
C ASP A 165 8.97 20.26 18.66
N GLN A 166 9.31 18.99 18.85
CA GLN A 166 10.00 18.47 20.02
C GLN A 166 11.26 17.70 19.61
N HIS A 167 12.39 18.05 20.23
CA HIS A 167 13.66 17.31 20.11
C HIS A 167 14.05 16.80 21.50
N ILE A 168 14.06 15.47 21.68
CA ILE A 168 14.12 14.89 23.04
C ILE A 168 14.93 13.59 23.09
N ASN A 169 15.76 13.46 24.14
CA ASN A 169 16.57 12.27 24.38
C ASN A 169 15.70 11.04 24.72
N GLU A 170 16.05 9.87 24.18
CA GLU A 170 15.40 8.61 24.54
C GLU A 170 15.44 8.37 26.06
N ASN A 171 14.35 7.82 26.60
CA ASN A 171 14.05 7.62 28.02
C ASN A 171 13.70 8.89 28.83
N SER A 172 13.61 10.07 28.20
CA SER A 172 13.05 11.27 28.85
C SER A 172 11.52 11.22 28.98
N ASN A 173 10.94 12.15 29.74
CA ASN A 173 9.49 12.37 29.80
C ASN A 173 9.10 13.52 28.86
N LEU A 174 8.03 13.35 28.09
CA LEU A 174 7.45 14.35 27.19
C LEU A 174 6.00 14.65 27.60
N THR A 175 5.56 15.90 27.41
CA THR A 175 4.15 16.28 27.54
C THR A 175 3.71 17.04 26.30
N LEU A 176 2.69 16.55 25.61
CA LEU A 176 2.09 17.21 24.45
C LEU A 176 0.72 17.78 24.86
N PHE A 177 0.41 19.00 24.42
CA PHE A 177 -0.85 19.67 24.72
C PHE A 177 -1.44 20.37 23.48
N CYS A 178 -2.76 20.51 23.51
CA CYS A 178 -3.61 21.00 22.45
C CYS A 178 -4.89 21.55 23.10
N ASN A 179 -4.77 22.75 23.67
CA ASN A 179 -5.79 23.42 24.46
C ASN A 179 -6.82 24.09 23.54
N THR A 180 -8.10 23.88 23.85
CA THR A 180 -9.22 24.37 23.05
C THR A 180 -10.33 25.00 23.87
N THR A 181 -11.03 25.96 23.29
CA THR A 181 -12.32 26.49 23.78
C THR A 181 -13.49 25.85 23.03
N GLY A 182 -14.72 26.11 23.49
CA GLY A 182 -15.97 25.62 22.87
C GLY A 182 -17.02 25.24 23.93
N LYS A 183 -18.29 25.20 23.54
CA LYS A 183 -19.42 24.77 24.38
C LYS A 183 -20.33 23.82 23.58
N PRO A 184 -20.36 22.51 23.91
CA PRO A 184 -19.62 21.81 24.97
C PRO A 184 -18.08 21.87 24.80
N THR A 185 -17.34 21.49 25.84
CA THR A 185 -15.89 21.30 25.75
C THR A 185 -15.56 20.19 24.75
N ALA A 186 -14.57 20.44 23.87
CA ALA A 186 -14.18 19.48 22.84
C ALA A 186 -13.47 18.24 23.41
N ASN A 187 -13.75 17.08 22.82
CA ASN A 187 -12.92 15.90 23.00
C ASN A 187 -11.68 16.04 22.12
N VAL A 188 -10.50 15.94 22.71
CA VAL A 188 -9.20 15.97 22.01
C VAL A 188 -8.70 14.54 21.84
N THR A 189 -8.37 14.13 20.62
CA THR A 189 -7.70 12.85 20.32
C THR A 189 -6.35 13.10 19.66
N TRP A 190 -5.35 12.30 20.03
CA TRP A 190 -4.01 12.33 19.44
C TRP A 190 -3.83 11.11 18.55
N THR A 191 -3.47 11.34 17.30
CA THR A 191 -3.21 10.30 16.29
C THR A 191 -1.77 10.40 15.79
N ARG A 192 -1.17 9.28 15.38
CA ARG A 192 0.09 9.32 14.63
C ARG A 192 -0.21 9.73 13.18
N VAL A 193 0.52 10.70 12.64
CA VAL A 193 0.42 11.07 11.22
C VAL A 193 1.23 10.08 10.38
N LEU A 194 0.66 9.64 9.26
CA LEU A 194 1.30 8.72 8.31
C LEU A 194 2.04 9.48 7.19
N ASP A 195 2.85 8.77 6.40
CA ASP A 195 3.71 9.33 5.32
C ASP A 195 2.93 9.94 4.14
N ASP A 196 1.60 9.84 4.14
CA ASP A 196 0.65 10.46 3.21
C ASP A 196 -0.08 11.68 3.82
N GLY A 197 0.21 12.02 5.09
CA GLY A 197 -0.40 13.11 5.84
C GLY A 197 -1.70 12.72 6.58
N SER A 198 -2.21 11.51 6.38
CA SER A 198 -3.45 11.02 7.02
C SER A 198 -3.25 10.67 8.49
N ASN A 199 -4.37 10.51 9.21
CA ASN A 199 -4.37 10.06 10.60
C ASN A 199 -4.33 8.53 10.66
N GLY A 200 -3.26 7.99 11.24
CA GLY A 200 -3.02 6.56 11.42
C GLY A 200 -3.77 5.99 12.62
N ASP A 201 -3.02 5.54 13.63
CA ASP A 201 -3.58 4.95 14.85
C ASP A 201 -3.81 6.02 15.93
N GLU A 202 -4.85 5.83 16.74
CA GLU A 202 -5.12 6.66 17.92
C GLU A 202 -4.13 6.28 19.04
N MET A 203 -3.44 7.29 19.57
CA MET A 203 -2.36 7.15 20.54
C MET A 203 -2.80 7.52 21.96
N PHE A 204 -3.73 8.49 22.07
CA PHE A 204 -4.26 8.98 23.34
C PHE A 204 -5.56 9.76 23.13
N VAL A 205 -6.50 9.63 24.08
CA VAL A 205 -7.71 10.47 24.17
C VAL A 205 -7.60 11.34 25.41
N GLY A 206 -7.69 12.65 25.23
CA GLY A 206 -7.55 13.66 26.28
C GLY A 206 -6.47 14.71 25.98
N ASN A 207 -6.36 15.68 26.88
CA ASN A 207 -5.39 16.76 26.83
C ASN A 207 -5.06 17.24 28.26
N PRO A 208 -3.78 17.40 28.65
CA PRO A 208 -2.56 17.06 27.89
C PRO A 208 -2.26 15.55 27.87
N TRP A 209 -1.42 15.13 26.93
CA TRP A 209 -0.89 13.78 26.80
C TRP A 209 0.49 13.67 27.46
N PHE A 210 0.58 12.90 28.54
CA PHE A 210 1.84 12.63 29.26
C PHE A 210 2.49 11.33 28.76
N ILE A 211 3.70 11.43 28.20
CA ILE A 211 4.49 10.31 27.70
C ILE A 211 5.69 10.13 28.65
N ARG A 212 5.79 8.98 29.32
CA ARG A 212 6.92 8.67 30.20
C ARG A 212 7.93 7.76 29.52
N ASN A 213 9.22 7.98 29.77
CA ASN A 213 10.34 7.18 29.27
C ASN A 213 10.29 6.94 27.74
N ILE A 214 10.16 8.01 26.95
CA ILE A 214 9.92 7.98 25.50
C ILE A 214 10.95 7.11 24.74
N LYS A 215 10.50 6.37 23.72
CA LYS A 215 11.32 5.41 22.96
C LYS A 215 11.49 5.84 21.51
N ARG A 216 12.59 5.44 20.85
CA ARG A 216 12.87 5.75 19.42
C ARG A 216 11.74 5.34 18.46
N THR A 217 10.92 4.35 18.81
CA THR A 217 9.72 3.94 18.06
C THR A 217 8.60 4.99 18.03
N MET A 218 8.64 5.97 18.94
CA MET A 218 7.76 7.14 19.01
C MET A 218 8.32 8.35 18.27
N ASN A 219 9.37 8.20 17.46
CA ASN A 219 9.81 9.25 16.54
C ASN A 219 8.78 9.41 15.41
N GLY A 220 8.37 10.64 15.11
CA GLY A 220 7.46 10.96 14.02
C GLY A 220 6.49 12.10 14.36
N THR A 221 5.56 12.37 13.45
CA THR A 221 4.59 13.45 13.60
C THR A 221 3.29 12.93 14.22
N TYR A 222 2.70 13.72 15.13
CA TYR A 222 1.45 13.42 15.81
C TYR A 222 0.46 14.57 15.60
N ARG A 223 -0.81 14.27 15.36
CA ARG A 223 -1.88 15.26 15.17
C ARG A 223 -2.87 15.19 16.32
N CYS A 224 -3.06 16.31 17.03
CA CYS A 224 -4.23 16.48 17.87
C CYS A 224 -5.43 16.90 17.01
N THR A 225 -6.59 16.32 17.29
CA THR A 225 -7.86 16.57 16.63
C THR A 225 -8.89 16.87 17.71
N ALA A 226 -9.60 18.00 17.62
CA ALA A 226 -10.54 18.42 18.64
C ALA A 226 -11.90 18.82 18.06
N TYR A 227 -12.95 18.21 18.58
CA TYR A 227 -14.33 18.41 18.15
C TYR A 227 -15.32 18.29 19.31
N ASN A 228 -16.37 19.11 19.32
CA ASN A 228 -17.39 19.14 20.37
C ASN A 228 -18.82 18.84 19.87
N GLY A 229 -18.96 18.41 18.61
CA GLY A 229 -20.26 18.19 17.97
C GLY A 229 -20.80 19.38 17.17
N PHE A 230 -20.13 20.55 17.20
CA PHE A 230 -20.65 21.79 16.60
C PHE A 230 -19.58 22.57 15.83
N GLY A 231 -19.89 22.94 14.59
CA GLY A 231 -18.96 23.67 13.71
C GLY A 231 -17.88 22.76 13.14
N ASN A 232 -16.70 23.31 12.88
CA ASN A 232 -15.60 22.57 12.25
C ASN A 232 -14.69 21.89 13.29
N THR A 233 -14.15 20.73 12.93
CA THR A 233 -13.07 20.07 13.68
C THR A 233 -11.77 20.87 13.54
N VAL A 234 -11.10 21.18 14.65
CA VAL A 234 -9.79 21.85 14.64
C VAL A 234 -8.68 20.82 14.82
N THR A 235 -7.53 21.01 14.15
CA THR A 235 -6.37 20.13 14.28
C THR A 235 -5.06 20.90 14.35
N HIS A 236 -4.06 20.33 15.01
CA HIS A 236 -2.67 20.78 14.96
C HIS A 236 -1.73 19.58 14.95
N SER A 237 -0.56 19.71 14.30
CA SER A 237 0.42 18.63 14.16
C SER A 237 1.77 19.04 14.75
N VAL A 238 2.36 18.14 15.54
CA VAL A 238 3.66 18.30 16.21
C VAL A 238 4.60 17.18 15.78
N HIS A 239 5.81 17.51 15.36
CA HIS A 239 6.86 16.54 15.10
C HIS A 239 7.65 16.23 16.38
N VAL A 240 7.82 14.94 16.69
CA VAL A 240 8.57 14.46 17.85
C VAL A 240 9.79 13.69 17.37
N ASN A 241 10.95 14.34 17.41
CA ASN A 241 12.23 13.75 17.07
C ASN A 241 12.91 13.18 18.32
N VAL A 242 12.91 11.85 18.45
CA VAL A 242 13.52 11.13 19.57
C VAL A 242 14.98 10.78 19.23
N ILE A 243 15.93 11.43 19.90
CA ILE A 243 17.37 11.33 19.64
C ILE A 243 18.07 10.37 20.62
N TYR A 244 19.10 9.65 20.15
CA TYR A 244 19.81 8.60 20.87
C TYR A 244 21.24 8.39 20.33
N PRO A 245 22.19 7.95 21.18
CA PRO A 245 23.60 7.80 20.81
C PRO A 245 23.84 6.75 19.72
N ALA A 246 24.95 6.92 19.00
CA ALA A 246 25.46 5.94 18.06
C ALA A 246 25.80 4.62 18.79
N GLN A 247 25.35 3.48 18.25
CA GLN A 247 25.66 2.15 18.76
C GLN A 247 25.74 1.10 17.65
N ILE A 248 26.69 0.18 17.75
CA ILE A 248 26.88 -0.95 16.85
C ILE A 248 25.90 -2.09 17.23
N LYS A 249 25.43 -2.87 16.25
CA LYS A 249 24.44 -3.94 16.43
C LYS A 249 24.74 -5.15 15.54
N ASN A 250 24.91 -6.33 16.13
CA ASN A 250 25.21 -7.59 15.42
C ASN A 250 26.52 -7.56 14.60
N PHE A 251 27.59 -7.02 15.20
CA PHE A 251 28.91 -6.93 14.57
C PHE A 251 29.59 -8.30 14.41
N GLN A 252 30.21 -8.53 13.25
CA GLN A 252 30.95 -9.76 12.97
C GLN A 252 32.39 -9.64 13.52
N ARG A 253 32.69 -10.36 14.61
CA ARG A 253 34.00 -10.28 15.32
C ARG A 253 35.15 -11.04 14.65
N GLU A 254 34.86 -11.94 13.72
CA GLU A 254 35.86 -12.75 13.02
C GLU A 254 35.47 -12.94 11.55
N LEU A 255 36.43 -12.79 10.63
CA LEU A 255 36.27 -13.13 9.22
C LEU A 255 37.46 -13.99 8.77
N LEU A 256 37.14 -15.11 8.12
CA LEU A 256 38.11 -15.98 7.46
C LEU A 256 38.15 -15.67 5.97
N ALA A 257 39.34 -15.52 5.39
CA ALA A 257 39.55 -15.19 3.99
C ALA A 257 40.75 -15.94 3.40
N ALA A 258 40.71 -16.23 2.10
CA ALA A 258 41.90 -16.69 1.37
C ALA A 258 42.85 -15.52 1.07
N LEU A 259 44.14 -15.81 0.87
CA LEU A 259 45.11 -14.81 0.41
C LEU A 259 44.67 -14.23 -0.96
N PHE A 260 44.85 -12.92 -1.13
CA PHE A 260 44.40 -12.11 -2.28
C PHE A 260 42.89 -12.10 -2.54
N GLN A 261 42.08 -12.69 -1.66
CA GLN A 261 40.63 -12.52 -1.74
C GLN A 261 40.27 -11.05 -1.46
N THR A 262 39.41 -10.46 -2.29
CA THR A 262 38.76 -9.18 -1.97
C THR A 262 37.66 -9.44 -0.94
N VAL A 263 37.67 -8.68 0.17
CA VAL A 263 36.68 -8.83 1.25
C VAL A 263 36.07 -7.49 1.67
N SER A 264 34.84 -7.52 2.19
CA SER A 264 34.10 -6.35 2.65
C SER A 264 33.70 -6.55 4.10
N LEU A 265 34.31 -5.79 5.01
CA LEU A 265 33.94 -5.72 6.42
C LEU A 265 32.73 -4.79 6.55
N HIS A 266 31.77 -5.12 7.42
CA HIS A 266 30.54 -4.33 7.59
C HIS A 266 30.33 -3.93 9.04
N CYS A 267 30.02 -2.65 9.25
CA CYS A 267 29.71 -2.07 10.55
C CYS A 267 28.22 -1.68 10.61
N PRO A 268 27.32 -2.61 10.93
CA PRO A 268 25.91 -2.30 11.21
C PRO A 268 25.79 -1.48 12.51
N ALA A 269 25.32 -0.23 12.40
CA ALA A 269 25.11 0.66 13.54
C ALA A 269 23.81 1.48 13.42
N GLU A 270 23.25 1.84 14.57
CA GLU A 270 22.08 2.73 14.72
C GLU A 270 22.50 4.03 15.42
N GLY A 271 21.79 5.14 15.14
CA GLY A 271 21.93 6.40 15.87
C GLY A 271 20.95 7.44 15.33
N ASN A 272 20.49 8.36 16.18
CA ASN A 272 19.78 9.56 15.74
C ASN A 272 20.29 10.78 16.55
N PRO A 273 21.03 11.73 15.95
CA PRO A 273 21.39 11.84 14.53
C PRO A 273 22.19 10.64 13.98
N PRO A 274 22.19 10.40 12.66
CA PRO A 274 22.91 9.29 12.05
C PRO A 274 24.40 9.24 12.43
N PRO A 275 24.96 8.05 12.67
CA PRO A 275 26.36 7.90 13.02
C PRO A 275 27.29 8.25 11.85
N LYS A 276 28.41 8.91 12.17
CA LYS A 276 29.62 8.90 11.35
C LYS A 276 30.42 7.64 11.65
N TYR A 277 31.08 7.09 10.64
CA TYR A 277 31.91 5.88 10.73
C TYR A 277 33.39 6.26 10.61
N THR A 278 34.26 5.44 11.19
CA THR A 278 35.72 5.50 10.97
C THR A 278 36.30 4.11 11.20
N TRP A 279 36.98 3.56 10.21
CA TRP A 279 37.69 2.28 10.30
C TRP A 279 39.19 2.49 10.54
N THR A 280 39.76 1.73 11.48
CA THR A 280 41.21 1.71 11.75
C THR A 280 41.75 0.28 11.83
N PRO A 281 42.92 -0.04 11.25
CA PRO A 281 43.74 0.83 10.40
C PRO A 281 43.12 1.02 9.00
N CYS A 282 43.22 2.24 8.49
CA CYS A 282 42.98 2.56 7.08
C CYS A 282 44.35 2.47 6.36
N LYS A 283 44.60 1.43 5.54
CA LYS A 283 45.95 1.09 5.04
C LYS A 283 46.16 1.52 3.59
N LYS A 284 45.61 0.77 2.64
CA LYS A 284 45.63 1.05 1.19
C LYS A 284 44.23 1.48 0.69
N GLU A 285 43.24 1.35 1.55
CA GLU A 285 41.83 1.62 1.32
C GLU A 285 41.62 3.13 1.19
N ARG A 286 40.99 3.58 0.10
CA ARG A 286 40.78 5.02 -0.16
C ARG A 286 39.60 5.63 0.59
N VAL A 287 38.77 4.79 1.20
CA VAL A 287 37.52 5.19 1.87
C VAL A 287 37.36 4.32 3.11
N CYS A 288 37.42 4.97 4.27
CA CYS A 288 37.39 4.33 5.59
C CYS A 288 36.35 4.96 6.54
N ASP A 289 35.55 5.93 6.08
CA ASP A 289 34.55 6.64 6.86
C ASP A 289 33.10 6.20 6.53
N GLU A 290 32.97 4.98 6.01
CA GLU A 290 31.73 4.37 5.51
C GLU A 290 31.29 3.16 6.37
N PRO A 291 30.00 2.74 6.32
CA PRO A 291 29.52 1.53 6.99
C PRO A 291 30.16 0.22 6.50
N LYS A 292 31.03 0.27 5.48
CA LYS A 292 31.78 -0.87 4.95
C LYS A 292 33.22 -0.50 4.61
N LEU A 293 34.17 -1.37 4.99
CA LEU A 293 35.56 -1.29 4.56
C LEU A 293 35.82 -2.38 3.51
N ASN A 294 36.21 -1.97 2.29
CA ASN A 294 36.53 -2.91 1.21
C ASN A 294 38.04 -3.10 1.12
N ILE A 295 38.52 -4.25 1.59
CA ILE A 295 39.93 -4.65 1.53
C ILE A 295 40.14 -5.32 0.16
N GLY A 296 40.95 -4.69 -0.69
CA GLY A 296 41.15 -5.11 -2.08
C GLY A 296 41.76 -6.50 -2.22
N GLU A 297 42.81 -6.76 -1.45
CA GLU A 297 43.54 -8.03 -1.39
C GLU A 297 43.95 -8.32 0.06
N VAL A 298 43.53 -9.45 0.62
CA VAL A 298 44.02 -9.89 1.93
C VAL A 298 45.46 -10.40 1.80
N VAL A 299 46.41 -9.76 2.49
CA VAL A 299 47.85 -10.11 2.49
C VAL A 299 48.41 -10.53 3.85
N SER A 300 47.69 -10.22 4.93
CA SER A 300 48.08 -10.50 6.32
C SER A 300 46.87 -10.79 7.20
N ASP A 301 47.09 -11.55 8.29
CA ASP A 301 46.20 -11.51 9.45
C ASP A 301 46.19 -10.09 10.02
N ASP A 302 45.01 -9.55 10.35
CA ASP A 302 44.84 -8.17 10.80
C ASP A 302 43.64 -8.01 11.72
N VAL A 303 43.62 -6.94 12.52
CA VAL A 303 42.46 -6.52 13.31
C VAL A 303 42.02 -5.14 12.84
N TYR A 304 40.75 -5.02 12.48
CA TYR A 304 40.12 -3.76 12.09
C TYR A 304 39.07 -3.36 13.12
N THR A 305 39.17 -2.15 13.65
CA THR A 305 38.16 -1.51 14.49
C THR A 305 37.21 -0.71 13.62
N CYS A 306 35.91 -0.90 13.76
CA CYS A 306 34.94 0.12 13.39
C CYS A 306 34.64 0.98 14.60
N SER A 307 34.81 2.29 14.49
CA SER A 307 34.29 3.28 15.42
C SER A 307 33.09 3.99 14.79
N VAL A 308 32.03 4.21 15.58
CA VAL A 308 30.86 5.01 15.19
C VAL A 308 30.60 6.13 16.20
N THR A 309 30.17 7.30 15.73
CA THR A 309 29.94 8.46 16.60
C THR A 309 28.83 9.38 16.10
N ASN A 310 28.04 9.90 17.03
CA ASN A 310 27.18 11.06 16.83
C ASN A 310 27.33 12.05 18.01
N ASN A 311 26.61 13.17 17.98
CA ASN A 311 26.71 14.21 19.01
C ASN A 311 26.18 13.81 20.41
N LEU A 312 25.72 12.56 20.59
CA LEU A 312 25.22 12.02 21.86
C LEU A 312 26.10 10.89 22.41
N GLY A 313 27.02 10.34 21.61
CA GLY A 313 27.92 9.27 22.06
C GLY A 313 28.64 8.55 20.91
N SER A 314 29.52 7.62 21.29
CA SER A 314 30.32 6.81 20.38
C SER A 314 30.40 5.36 20.87
N ASP A 315 30.56 4.44 19.93
CA ASP A 315 30.67 3.00 20.16
C ASP A 315 31.74 2.42 19.20
N ALA A 316 32.40 1.32 19.57
CA ALA A 316 33.49 0.76 18.76
C ALA A 316 33.65 -0.75 18.95
N GLU A 317 33.85 -1.47 17.84
CA GLU A 317 33.97 -2.94 17.82
C GLU A 317 35.07 -3.42 16.87
N ASN A 318 35.70 -4.54 17.23
CA ASN A 318 36.86 -5.11 16.52
C ASN A 318 36.48 -6.38 15.75
N VAL A 319 36.94 -6.48 14.50
CA VAL A 319 36.91 -7.70 13.68
C VAL A 319 38.33 -8.19 13.41
N THR A 320 38.58 -9.46 13.73
CA THR A 320 39.81 -10.16 13.38
C THR A 320 39.66 -10.80 12.00
N LEU A 321 40.45 -10.33 11.04
CA LEU A 321 40.63 -10.94 9.73
C LEU A 321 41.76 -11.97 9.83
N THR A 322 41.48 -13.24 9.54
CA THR A 322 42.49 -14.32 9.58
C THR A 322 42.57 -15.03 8.23
N ILE A 323 43.77 -15.28 7.74
CA ILE A 323 43.98 -16.05 6.50
C ILE A 323 43.70 -17.53 6.77
N ALA A 324 42.79 -18.10 5.99
CA ALA A 324 42.38 -19.49 6.10
C ALA A 324 42.05 -20.11 4.73
N ALA A 325 42.39 -21.39 4.56
CA ALA A 325 42.21 -22.11 3.31
C ALA A 325 41.98 -23.62 3.57
N LYS A 326 41.49 -24.34 2.57
CA LYS A 326 41.51 -25.82 2.55
C LYS A 326 42.86 -26.40 2.14
N THR A 327 43.77 -25.56 1.65
CA THR A 327 45.12 -25.95 1.26
C THR A 327 46.08 -24.87 1.71
N VAL A 328 47.01 -25.20 2.61
CA VAL A 328 47.96 -24.26 3.21
C VAL A 328 49.36 -24.55 2.67
N ASN A 329 49.98 -23.56 2.04
CA ASN A 329 51.32 -23.68 1.47
C ASN A 329 52.39 -23.27 2.51
N VAL A 330 53.21 -24.24 2.91
CA VAL A 330 54.25 -24.10 3.94
C VAL A 330 55.61 -24.40 3.33
N THR A 331 56.60 -23.57 3.66
CA THR A 331 58.00 -23.84 3.36
C THR A 331 58.72 -24.24 4.65
N LEU A 332 59.44 -25.37 4.59
CA LEU A 332 60.34 -25.83 5.65
C LEU A 332 61.79 -25.73 5.17
N VAL A 333 62.73 -25.42 6.06
CA VAL A 333 64.17 -25.57 5.78
C VAL A 333 64.78 -26.59 6.72
N ILE A 334 65.36 -27.63 6.13
CA ILE A 334 66.08 -28.68 6.83
C ILE A 334 67.54 -28.24 6.99
N ALA A 335 68.03 -28.25 8.22
CA ALA A 335 69.34 -27.79 8.65
C ALA A 335 70.42 -28.89 8.66
N SER A 336 70.15 -30.02 8.01
CA SER A 336 71.11 -31.10 7.81
C SER A 336 72.22 -30.72 6.82
N GLU A 337 73.30 -31.50 6.79
CA GLU A 337 74.44 -31.26 5.90
C GLU A 337 74.05 -31.25 4.42
N LYS A 338 74.87 -30.55 3.62
CA LYS A 338 74.64 -30.23 2.21
C LYS A 338 74.27 -31.47 1.39
N CYS A 339 73.28 -31.33 0.49
CA CYS A 339 72.99 -32.35 -0.53
C CYS A 339 74.10 -32.44 -1.59
N THR A 340 75.19 -33.16 -1.29
CA THR A 340 76.28 -33.43 -2.24
C THR A 340 76.40 -34.91 -2.64
N ASP A 341 76.05 -35.86 -1.77
CA ASP A 341 76.44 -37.27 -1.93
C ASP A 341 75.27 -38.26 -1.82
N GLY A 342 74.38 -38.29 -2.82
CA GLY A 342 73.48 -39.43 -3.14
C GLY A 342 72.51 -39.98 -2.07
N LYS A 343 72.47 -39.39 -0.87
CA LYS A 343 71.94 -40.00 0.36
C LYS A 343 70.42 -39.96 0.50
N TYR A 344 69.75 -39.18 -0.35
CA TYR A 344 68.31 -38.98 -0.35
C TYR A 344 67.80 -39.02 -1.79
N ASP A 345 67.15 -40.12 -2.17
CA ASP A 345 66.37 -40.14 -3.41
C ASP A 345 65.13 -39.24 -3.27
N THR A 346 64.71 -38.66 -4.40
CA THR A 346 63.56 -37.77 -4.54
C THR A 346 62.28 -38.38 -3.98
N SER A 347 62.06 -39.69 -4.21
CA SER A 347 60.92 -40.44 -3.70
C SER A 347 61.04 -40.60 -2.17
N SER A 348 62.19 -41.09 -1.71
CA SER A 348 62.43 -41.35 -0.29
C SER A 348 62.35 -40.10 0.59
N MET A 349 62.81 -38.93 0.11
CA MET A 349 62.66 -37.67 0.84
C MET A 349 61.22 -37.20 0.91
N LYS A 350 60.46 -37.31 -0.19
CA LYS A 350 59.04 -36.95 -0.24
C LYS A 350 58.23 -37.79 0.75
N ASP A 351 58.38 -39.10 0.68
CA ASP A 351 57.52 -40.02 1.41
C ASP A 351 57.79 -39.93 2.93
N LYS A 352 59.07 -39.91 3.35
CA LYS A 352 59.45 -39.65 4.76
C LYS A 352 58.93 -38.33 5.33
N LEU A 353 58.80 -37.29 4.49
CA LEU A 353 58.31 -35.98 4.93
C LEU A 353 56.77 -35.92 4.96
N SER A 354 56.09 -36.74 4.13
CA SER A 354 54.65 -37.00 4.28
C SER A 354 54.38 -37.75 5.58
N ASP A 355 55.06 -38.89 5.82
CA ASP A 355 54.89 -39.70 7.04
C ASP A 355 55.07 -38.86 8.32
N LEU A 356 56.03 -37.93 8.31
CA LEU A 356 56.25 -36.99 9.41
C LEU A 356 55.06 -36.04 9.60
N LEU A 357 54.56 -35.42 8.53
CA LEU A 357 53.41 -34.51 8.62
C LEU A 357 52.13 -35.25 8.97
N ASP A 358 51.90 -36.43 8.40
CA ASP A 358 50.81 -37.32 8.75
C ASP A 358 50.86 -37.63 10.25
N THR A 359 52.04 -37.95 10.81
CA THR A 359 52.26 -38.15 12.25
C THR A 359 51.99 -36.87 13.08
N ILE A 360 52.36 -35.68 12.58
CA ILE A 360 52.14 -34.40 13.27
C ILE A 360 50.65 -34.01 13.33
N PHE A 361 49.85 -34.41 12.34
CA PHE A 361 48.42 -34.08 12.25
C PHE A 361 47.46 -35.22 12.64
N VAL A 362 47.95 -36.45 12.80
CA VAL A 362 47.16 -37.61 13.25
C VAL A 362 46.35 -37.29 14.53
N GLY A 363 45.08 -37.71 14.53
CA GLY A 363 44.20 -37.68 15.70
C GLY A 363 43.90 -36.29 16.30
N SER A 364 44.18 -35.19 15.59
CA SER A 364 44.18 -33.86 16.19
C SER A 364 43.81 -32.72 15.22
N ASP A 365 43.03 -31.76 15.72
CA ASP A 365 42.68 -30.51 15.02
C ASP A 365 43.96 -29.74 14.57
N PRO A 366 44.04 -29.18 13.34
CA PRO A 366 43.03 -29.17 12.28
C PRO A 366 42.87 -30.47 11.49
N ASP A 367 41.65 -30.67 10.99
CA ASP A 367 41.14 -31.79 10.18
C ASP A 367 41.89 -31.98 8.84
N TYR A 368 43.07 -32.58 8.96
CA TYR A 368 44.06 -32.83 7.91
C TYR A 368 43.69 -34.05 7.04
N ASN A 369 44.03 -33.96 5.77
CA ASN A 369 43.70 -34.96 4.75
C ASN A 369 44.96 -35.58 4.11
N SER A 370 45.89 -34.75 3.62
CA SER A 370 47.08 -35.19 2.88
C SER A 370 48.07 -34.06 2.63
N THR A 371 49.33 -34.39 2.35
CA THR A 371 50.37 -33.43 1.92
C THR A 371 50.75 -33.65 0.45
N GLU A 372 51.07 -32.56 -0.25
CA GLU A 372 51.60 -32.59 -1.61
C GLU A 372 52.90 -31.78 -1.70
N LEU A 373 54.01 -32.44 -2.03
CA LEU A 373 55.30 -31.79 -2.31
C LEU A 373 55.20 -30.94 -3.60
N LYS A 374 55.50 -29.64 -3.49
CA LYS A 374 55.49 -28.69 -4.63
C LYS A 374 56.88 -28.44 -5.21
N GLY A 375 57.94 -28.60 -4.43
CA GLY A 375 59.32 -28.52 -4.90
C GLY A 375 60.33 -28.54 -3.76
N TYR A 376 61.60 -28.73 -4.10
CA TYR A 376 62.71 -28.65 -3.15
C TYR A 376 63.96 -28.06 -3.82
N ARG A 377 64.90 -27.54 -3.01
CA ARG A 377 66.15 -26.91 -3.48
C ARG A 377 67.33 -27.36 -2.64
N CYS A 378 68.40 -27.82 -3.30
CA CYS A 378 69.61 -28.33 -2.66
C CYS A 378 70.55 -27.18 -2.20
N GLY A 379 71.08 -27.30 -0.99
CA GLY A 379 71.90 -26.28 -0.32
C GLY A 379 71.85 -26.52 1.18
N SER A 380 71.07 -25.70 1.90
CA SER A 380 70.23 -26.19 3.00
C SER A 380 68.89 -26.59 2.37
N VAL A 381 68.28 -27.71 2.78
CA VAL A 381 67.15 -28.28 2.00
C VAL A 381 65.88 -27.47 2.26
N ILE A 382 65.57 -26.56 1.34
CA ILE A 382 64.29 -25.83 1.33
C ILE A 382 63.26 -26.74 0.66
N VAL A 383 62.14 -26.99 1.32
CA VAL A 383 61.03 -27.82 0.82
C VAL A 383 59.73 -27.03 0.85
N ASP A 384 59.11 -26.89 -0.31
CA ASP A 384 57.82 -26.20 -0.50
C ASP A 384 56.70 -27.25 -0.59
N MET A 385 55.69 -27.17 0.29
CA MET A 385 54.62 -28.17 0.41
C MET A 385 53.24 -27.54 0.53
N ALA A 386 52.22 -28.24 0.04
CA ALA A 386 50.82 -27.89 0.17
C ALA A 386 50.08 -28.93 1.03
N LEU A 387 49.70 -28.53 2.26
CA LEU A 387 48.96 -29.37 3.20
C LEU A 387 47.46 -29.17 2.96
N LYS A 388 46.70 -30.26 2.81
CA LYS A 388 45.27 -30.26 2.49
C LYS A 388 44.44 -30.62 3.72
N PHE A 389 43.33 -29.92 3.89
CA PHE A 389 42.41 -30.04 5.02
C PHE A 389 40.98 -30.23 4.52
N ASN A 390 40.18 -31.03 5.23
CA ASN A 390 38.79 -31.30 4.87
C ASN A 390 37.91 -30.07 5.13
N SER A 391 38.21 -29.31 6.19
CA SER A 391 37.59 -28.04 6.56
C SER A 391 38.40 -26.83 6.07
N VAL A 392 37.93 -25.60 6.33
CA VAL A 392 38.71 -24.37 6.09
C VAL A 392 39.54 -24.11 7.34
N THR A 393 40.87 -24.09 7.19
CA THR A 393 41.82 -24.04 8.31
C THR A 393 42.64 -22.76 8.27
N LYS A 394 42.82 -22.12 9.43
CA LYS A 394 43.67 -20.94 9.60
C LYS A 394 45.13 -21.31 9.36
N GLU A 395 45.82 -20.59 8.47
CA GLU A 395 47.21 -20.90 8.10
C GLU A 395 48.16 -20.82 9.31
N LYS A 396 47.88 -19.87 10.21
CA LYS A 396 48.60 -19.65 11.46
C LYS A 396 48.57 -20.86 12.40
N ASP A 397 47.47 -21.60 12.44
CA ASP A 397 47.32 -22.74 13.35
C ASP A 397 48.11 -23.95 12.83
N VAL A 398 48.10 -24.18 11.50
CA VAL A 398 48.95 -25.15 10.81
C VAL A 398 50.43 -24.88 11.09
N ILE A 399 50.88 -23.64 10.86
CA ILE A 399 52.27 -23.21 11.09
C ILE A 399 52.66 -23.36 12.57
N THR A 400 51.75 -23.02 13.49
CA THR A 400 51.99 -23.12 14.94
C THR A 400 52.09 -24.57 15.40
N LYS A 401 51.24 -25.47 14.88
CA LYS A 401 51.28 -26.91 15.18
C LYS A 401 52.58 -27.56 14.70
N ILE A 402 53.01 -27.28 13.47
CA ILE A 402 54.30 -27.76 12.93
C ILE A 402 55.47 -27.25 13.78
N ARG A 403 55.54 -25.94 14.08
CA ARG A 403 56.58 -25.36 14.96
C ARG A 403 56.59 -25.98 16.36
N THR A 404 55.43 -26.39 16.88
CA THR A 404 55.31 -27.02 18.20
C THR A 404 55.80 -28.46 18.18
N ALA A 405 55.44 -29.25 17.17
CA ALA A 405 55.96 -30.60 16.97
C ALA A 405 57.49 -30.60 16.84
N VAL A 406 58.06 -29.70 16.03
CA VAL A 406 59.51 -29.56 15.86
C VAL A 406 60.20 -29.20 17.18
N LYS A 407 59.65 -28.26 17.97
CA LYS A 407 60.18 -27.94 19.31
C LYS A 407 60.10 -29.11 20.30
N ASN A 408 59.11 -29.98 20.15
CA ASN A 408 58.91 -31.16 20.99
C ASN A 408 59.75 -32.38 20.54
N GLY A 409 60.66 -32.22 19.56
CA GLY A 409 61.50 -33.31 19.05
C GLY A 409 60.78 -34.30 18.12
N MET A 410 59.55 -34.00 17.70
CA MET A 410 58.80 -34.81 16.72
C MET A 410 59.29 -34.48 15.30
N THR A 411 60.53 -34.86 14.99
CA THR A 411 61.20 -34.54 13.71
C THR A 411 61.82 -35.73 12.98
N GLY A 412 61.93 -36.90 13.63
CA GLY A 412 62.51 -38.11 13.03
C GLY A 412 63.98 -37.92 12.62
N ASP A 413 64.32 -38.34 11.40
CA ASP A 413 65.67 -38.20 10.82
C ASP A 413 66.07 -36.74 10.51
N PHE A 414 65.15 -35.78 10.62
CA PHE A 414 65.33 -34.42 10.12
C PHE A 414 65.62 -33.42 11.25
N THR A 415 66.53 -32.48 10.99
CA THR A 415 66.71 -31.26 11.79
C THR A 415 66.09 -30.07 11.05
N PHE A 416 65.15 -29.36 11.66
CA PHE A 416 64.50 -28.20 11.02
C PHE A 416 64.92 -26.90 11.70
N ASP A 417 65.17 -25.85 10.91
CA ASP A 417 65.25 -24.50 11.45
C ASP A 417 63.83 -24.01 11.78
N VAL A 418 63.49 -23.97 13.08
CA VAL A 418 62.19 -23.50 13.60
C VAL A 418 61.86 -22.07 13.16
N SER A 419 62.86 -21.22 12.93
CA SER A 419 62.66 -19.83 12.48
C SER A 419 62.30 -19.75 11.00
N SER A 420 62.76 -20.71 10.18
CA SER A 420 62.47 -20.79 8.75
C SER A 420 61.04 -21.23 8.42
N ILE A 421 60.36 -21.92 9.34
CA ILE A 421 59.02 -22.51 9.14
C ILE A 421 58.02 -21.39 8.90
N THR A 422 57.68 -21.14 7.65
CA THR A 422 56.96 -19.95 7.19
C THR A 422 56.01 -20.30 6.03
N ARG A 423 55.11 -19.35 5.72
CA ARG A 423 54.34 -19.38 4.47
C ARG A 423 55.30 -19.27 3.28
N THR A 424 55.10 -20.06 2.23
CA THR A 424 55.90 -19.97 1.01
C THR A 424 55.90 -18.55 0.42
N PRO A 425 57.07 -17.89 0.28
CA PRO A 425 57.16 -16.56 -0.31
C PRO A 425 56.77 -16.57 -1.78
N LEU A 426 55.94 -15.61 -2.18
CA LEU A 426 55.52 -15.46 -3.57
C LEU A 426 56.50 -14.58 -4.34
N LYS A 427 56.91 -15.05 -5.53
CA LYS A 427 57.58 -14.19 -6.52
C LYS A 427 56.54 -13.32 -7.20
N GLU A 428 56.70 -12.01 -7.11
CA GLU A 428 56.11 -11.09 -8.08
C GLU A 428 56.60 -11.49 -9.48
N THR A 429 55.68 -11.80 -10.39
CA THR A 429 56.01 -12.14 -11.78
C THR A 429 55.71 -10.93 -12.64
N THR A 430 56.73 -10.11 -12.87
CA THR A 430 56.62 -8.86 -13.62
C THR A 430 56.21 -9.13 -15.06
N ILE A 431 55.04 -8.65 -15.47
CA ILE A 431 54.54 -8.83 -16.84
C ILE A 431 55.32 -7.92 -17.80
N VAL A 432 55.94 -8.52 -18.81
CA VAL A 432 56.54 -7.81 -19.96
C VAL A 432 55.91 -8.35 -21.24
N VAL A 433 55.40 -7.45 -22.07
CA VAL A 433 54.75 -7.76 -23.36
C VAL A 433 55.65 -7.25 -24.49
N PRO A 434 55.96 -8.08 -25.50
CA PRO A 434 55.66 -7.67 -26.86
C PRO A 434 54.99 -8.75 -27.74
N THR A 435 54.24 -8.25 -28.71
CA THR A 435 53.49 -8.88 -29.83
C THR A 435 54.37 -9.02 -31.10
N PRO A 436 53.89 -9.51 -32.28
CA PRO A 436 52.77 -10.45 -32.61
C PRO A 436 53.10 -11.51 -33.74
N ALA A 437 52.09 -12.33 -34.09
CA ALA A 437 51.88 -13.04 -35.38
C ALA A 437 52.79 -14.27 -35.69
N SER A 438 52.35 -15.32 -36.41
CA SER A 438 51.28 -15.39 -37.43
C SER A 438 50.64 -16.79 -37.65
N SER A 439 49.29 -16.84 -37.71
CA SER A 439 48.45 -17.71 -38.59
C SER A 439 48.57 -19.27 -38.46
N PRO A 440 47.78 -20.11 -39.18
CA PRO A 440 46.56 -20.70 -38.60
C PRO A 440 46.39 -22.23 -38.85
N GLU A 441 45.17 -22.74 -38.61
CA GLU A 441 44.67 -24.10 -38.93
C GLU A 441 45.24 -25.24 -38.03
N GLU A 442 44.57 -26.39 -37.81
CA GLU A 442 43.37 -26.96 -38.45
C GLU A 442 42.40 -27.66 -37.42
N SER A 443 41.53 -28.55 -37.89
CA SER A 443 40.30 -29.04 -37.24
C SER A 443 40.42 -30.35 -36.41
N SER A 444 39.37 -30.70 -35.64
CA SER A 444 38.59 -31.97 -35.75
C SER A 444 37.97 -32.51 -34.45
N GLU A 445 36.84 -33.21 -34.61
CA GLU A 445 35.75 -33.50 -33.67
C GLU A 445 35.83 -34.83 -32.86
N LEU A 446 34.70 -35.18 -32.19
CA LEU A 446 34.25 -36.51 -31.70
C LEU A 446 34.93 -37.07 -30.41
N PRO A 447 34.38 -38.13 -29.75
CA PRO A 447 33.21 -38.96 -30.08
C PRO A 447 32.11 -39.09 -28.99
N SER A 448 31.09 -39.92 -29.27
CA SER A 448 29.91 -40.22 -28.45
C SER A 448 29.66 -41.74 -28.26
N GLY A 449 28.82 -42.13 -27.29
CA GLY A 449 28.33 -43.51 -27.07
C GLY A 449 28.41 -43.95 -25.59
N THR A 450 27.39 -44.34 -24.81
CA THR A 450 26.04 -44.94 -24.99
C THR A 450 25.97 -46.48 -24.93
N LYS A 451 25.40 -47.02 -23.83
CA LYS A 451 24.44 -48.16 -23.77
C LYS A 451 23.95 -48.45 -22.33
N ALA A 452 22.95 -49.34 -22.15
CA ALA A 452 22.17 -49.48 -20.91
C ALA A 452 21.54 -50.89 -20.68
N GLY A 453 21.11 -51.16 -19.43
CA GLY A 453 20.21 -52.28 -19.02
C GLY A 453 20.87 -53.51 -18.34
N THR A 454 20.18 -54.40 -17.59
CA THR A 454 18.77 -54.45 -17.12
C THR A 454 18.49 -55.60 -16.10
N VAL A 455 17.74 -55.33 -15.00
CA VAL A 455 16.88 -56.23 -14.13
C VAL A 455 17.43 -57.26 -13.10
N GLY A 456 16.72 -57.35 -11.94
CA GLY A 456 16.62 -58.49 -11.00
C GLY A 456 16.94 -58.16 -9.53
N VAL A 457 16.07 -57.76 -8.57
CA VAL A 457 14.69 -58.11 -8.13
C VAL A 457 14.58 -59.37 -7.24
N ILE A 458 14.33 -59.21 -5.91
CA ILE A 458 13.33 -59.92 -5.06
C ILE A 458 13.35 -59.45 -3.58
N VAL A 459 12.16 -59.09 -3.04
CA VAL A 459 11.62 -59.12 -1.64
C VAL A 459 12.51 -58.68 -0.43
N GLY A 460 12.05 -57.85 0.53
CA GLY A 460 10.69 -57.32 0.75
C GLY A 460 10.53 -56.33 1.94
N ALA A 461 9.27 -56.03 2.29
CA ALA A 461 8.79 -54.98 3.21
C ALA A 461 9.12 -55.24 4.71
N VAL A 462 8.90 -54.35 5.71
CA VAL A 462 7.80 -53.39 5.98
C VAL A 462 8.27 -52.25 6.91
N LEU A 463 7.74 -51.01 6.72
CA LEU A 463 7.29 -50.03 7.76
C LEU A 463 7.21 -48.60 7.16
N GLY A 464 6.18 -47.81 7.50
CA GLY A 464 6.14 -46.37 7.19
C GLY A 464 4.75 -45.73 6.97
N SER A 465 3.80 -46.45 6.36
CA SER A 465 2.53 -45.89 5.83
C SER A 465 1.46 -45.49 6.87
N ALA A 466 1.84 -45.22 8.13
CA ALA A 466 0.90 -45.05 9.24
C ALA A 466 0.54 -43.59 9.58
N ALA A 467 1.39 -42.62 9.24
CA ALA A 467 1.23 -41.22 9.68
C ALA A 467 -0.03 -40.53 9.11
N ALA A 468 -0.41 -40.82 7.87
CA ALA A 468 -1.52 -40.15 7.18
C ALA A 468 -2.91 -40.47 7.78
N VAL A 469 -3.09 -41.67 8.35
CA VAL A 469 -4.39 -42.12 8.88
C VAL A 469 -4.66 -41.55 10.27
N ALA A 470 -3.62 -41.33 11.09
CA ALA A 470 -3.75 -40.81 12.44
C ALA A 470 -4.36 -39.39 12.48
N VAL A 471 -3.93 -38.50 11.58
CA VAL A 471 -4.40 -37.11 11.51
C VAL A 471 -5.90 -37.04 11.12
N ALA A 472 -6.32 -37.87 10.16
CA ALA A 472 -7.73 -37.99 9.79
C ALA A 472 -8.61 -38.44 10.98
N GLY A 473 -8.12 -39.40 11.78
CA GLY A 473 -8.80 -39.88 12.99
C GLY A 473 -9.04 -38.78 14.03
N ILE A 474 -8.10 -37.85 14.21
CA ILE A 474 -8.22 -36.73 15.16
C ILE A 474 -9.31 -35.74 14.70
N LEU A 475 -9.34 -35.39 13.42
CA LEU A 475 -10.34 -34.48 12.85
C LEU A 475 -11.75 -35.05 12.93
N VAL A 476 -11.93 -36.35 12.63
CA VAL A 476 -13.22 -37.05 12.80
C VAL A 476 -13.65 -37.09 14.26
N ARG A 477 -12.71 -37.31 15.21
CA ARG A 477 -13.01 -37.35 16.65
C ARG A 477 -13.48 -35.99 17.18
N TRP A 478 -12.91 -34.88 16.68
CA TRP A 478 -13.37 -33.52 17.00
C TRP A 478 -14.76 -33.21 16.42
N ALA A 479 -14.99 -33.57 15.14
CA ALA A 479 -16.29 -33.41 14.48
C ALA A 479 -17.42 -34.21 15.18
N CYS A 480 -17.13 -35.43 15.64
CA CYS A 480 -18.06 -36.25 16.43
C CYS A 480 -18.30 -35.68 17.83
N GLY A 481 -17.30 -35.06 18.46
CA GLY A 481 -17.46 -34.39 19.76
C GLY A 481 -18.44 -33.21 19.70
N LYS A 482 -18.28 -32.31 18.72
CA LYS A 482 -19.13 -31.11 18.58
C LYS A 482 -20.58 -31.42 18.16
N ARG A 483 -20.86 -32.63 17.63
CA ARG A 483 -22.20 -33.09 17.23
C ARG A 483 -22.95 -33.94 18.27
N ARG A 484 -22.35 -34.29 19.41
CA ARG A 484 -22.99 -35.19 20.42
C ARG A 484 -23.40 -34.52 21.74
N ARG A 485 -23.20 -33.20 21.89
CA ARG A 485 -23.55 -32.45 23.11
C ARG A 485 -24.59 -31.33 22.92
N ASN A 486 -25.62 -31.62 22.11
CA ASN A 486 -27.02 -31.30 22.43
C ASN A 486 -27.97 -32.03 21.47
N ARG A 487 -28.25 -33.31 21.77
CA ARG A 487 -29.33 -34.10 21.18
C ARG A 487 -30.26 -34.55 22.30
N LYS A 488 -31.43 -33.90 22.42
CA LYS A 488 -32.62 -34.39 23.13
C LYS A 488 -33.85 -33.60 22.63
N GLY A 489 -34.81 -34.30 22.02
CA GLY A 489 -36.21 -33.85 21.82
C GLY A 489 -37.04 -34.09 23.09
N PRO A 490 -38.38 -34.24 23.03
CA PRO A 490 -39.21 -34.79 21.92
C PRO A 490 -39.89 -33.68 21.07
N GLU A 491 -40.59 -33.88 19.93
CA GLU A 491 -41.69 -34.83 19.51
C GLU A 491 -43.02 -34.53 20.26
N GLU A 492 -44.22 -34.59 19.67
CA GLU A 492 -44.75 -35.00 18.34
C GLU A 492 -45.95 -34.07 17.97
N VAL A 493 -46.64 -34.09 16.81
CA VAL A 493 -47.61 -35.08 16.27
C VAL A 493 -47.91 -34.72 14.78
N ALA A 494 -48.38 -35.66 13.96
CA ALA A 494 -48.55 -35.53 12.50
C ALA A 494 -49.99 -35.20 12.00
N MET A 495 -50.16 -34.80 10.73
CA MET A 495 -50.62 -35.67 9.61
C MET A 495 -51.42 -34.95 8.47
N SER A 496 -51.14 -35.35 7.21
CA SER A 496 -52.08 -35.42 6.04
C SER A 496 -52.62 -34.14 5.36
N GLY A 497 -52.92 -34.19 4.04
CA GLY A 497 -53.86 -33.21 3.46
C GLY A 497 -53.88 -32.81 1.96
N ARG A 498 -53.74 -33.73 1.00
CA ARG A 498 -54.46 -33.75 -0.32
C ARG A 498 -54.81 -32.44 -1.13
N THR A 499 -54.17 -32.33 -2.31
CA THR A 499 -54.76 -32.18 -3.69
C THR A 499 -55.51 -30.92 -4.22
N PHE A 500 -55.21 -30.64 -5.51
CA PHE A 500 -56.07 -30.22 -6.65
C PHE A 500 -56.59 -28.76 -6.87
N ALA A 501 -56.12 -28.21 -8.00
CA ALA A 501 -56.90 -27.66 -9.15
C ALA A 501 -57.44 -26.20 -9.20
N ASN A 502 -57.21 -25.61 -10.39
CA ASN A 502 -57.96 -24.52 -11.07
C ASN A 502 -57.94 -23.11 -10.42
N SER A 503 -58.24 -22.00 -11.12
CA SER A 503 -58.83 -21.84 -12.47
C SER A 503 -58.16 -20.71 -13.29
N SER A 504 -58.38 -20.73 -14.61
CA SER A 504 -58.00 -19.71 -15.60
C SER A 504 -58.94 -18.49 -15.65
N ASN A 505 -58.50 -17.42 -16.34
CA ASN A 505 -59.30 -16.87 -17.44
C ASN A 505 -58.47 -16.08 -18.48
N GLU A 506 -58.94 -16.01 -19.73
CA GLU A 506 -58.25 -15.40 -20.89
C GLU A 506 -58.59 -13.92 -21.12
N ARG A 507 -57.77 -13.21 -21.93
CA ARG A 507 -58.29 -12.52 -23.13
C ARG A 507 -57.28 -12.45 -24.28
N ARG A 508 -57.80 -12.52 -25.51
CA ARG A 508 -57.10 -12.62 -26.81
C ARG A 508 -56.79 -11.22 -27.38
N GLY A 509 -55.91 -11.01 -28.35
CA GLY A 509 -55.05 -11.94 -29.14
C GLY A 509 -54.62 -11.28 -30.47
N ILE A 510 -54.22 -12.08 -31.47
CA ILE A 510 -53.82 -11.70 -32.87
C ILE A 510 -52.38 -11.14 -32.98
N SER A 511 -51.47 -11.64 -33.84
CA SER A 511 -51.44 -12.88 -34.66
C SER A 511 -50.00 -13.27 -35.07
N ASN A 512 -49.79 -14.54 -35.42
CA ASN A 512 -48.48 -15.12 -35.77
C ASN A 512 -48.00 -14.79 -37.20
N ILE A 513 -46.68 -14.77 -37.40
CA ILE A 513 -46.01 -15.55 -38.46
C ILE A 513 -44.79 -16.24 -37.82
N ALA A 514 -44.48 -17.48 -38.21
CA ALA A 514 -43.35 -18.26 -37.68
C ALA A 514 -42.65 -19.03 -38.81
N VAL A 515 -41.34 -19.26 -38.65
CA VAL A 515 -40.55 -20.27 -39.38
C VAL A 515 -39.56 -20.91 -38.38
N GLU A 516 -39.25 -22.19 -38.56
CA GLU A 516 -38.60 -23.05 -37.56
C GLU A 516 -37.07 -23.04 -37.60
N ILE A 517 -36.44 -23.58 -36.54
CA ILE A 517 -34.99 -23.76 -36.40
C ILE A 517 -34.63 -25.25 -36.53
N PRO A 518 -33.87 -25.68 -37.57
CA PRO A 518 -33.23 -26.98 -37.60
C PRO A 518 -31.99 -27.02 -36.69
N LYS A 519 -31.77 -28.13 -35.97
CA LYS A 519 -30.53 -28.39 -35.20
C LYS A 519 -29.55 -29.26 -35.99
N PRO A 520 -28.26 -28.91 -36.08
CA PRO A 520 -27.14 -29.85 -36.04
C PRO A 520 -26.73 -30.08 -34.56
N SER A 521 -26.48 -31.29 -34.03
CA SER A 521 -25.68 -32.44 -34.49
C SER A 521 -24.17 -32.29 -34.21
N GLN A 522 -23.48 -33.40 -33.95
CA GLN A 522 -22.23 -33.43 -33.18
C GLN A 522 -20.93 -33.43 -34.02
N SER A 523 -19.93 -32.68 -33.52
CA SER A 523 -18.48 -32.98 -33.53
C SER A 523 -17.79 -33.57 -34.79
N HIS A 524 -16.93 -32.75 -35.42
CA HIS A 524 -15.53 -33.14 -35.62
C HIS A 524 -14.58 -31.94 -35.79
N TYR A 525 -13.28 -32.18 -35.63
CA TYR A 525 -12.20 -31.22 -35.95
C TYR A 525 -11.80 -31.31 -37.44
N MET A 526 -11.46 -30.18 -38.07
CA MET A 526 -10.17 -29.95 -38.75
C MET A 526 -10.00 -28.48 -39.18
N ALA A 527 -8.81 -28.11 -39.68
CA ALA A 527 -8.26 -26.74 -39.69
C ALA A 527 -8.31 -26.01 -41.06
N LEU A 528 -7.76 -24.77 -41.06
CA LEU A 528 -7.53 -23.84 -42.20
C LEU A 528 -8.80 -23.09 -42.69
N ASP A 529 -8.71 -21.91 -43.34
CA ASP A 529 -7.57 -21.30 -44.06
C ASP A 529 -7.44 -19.76 -43.89
N ASP A 530 -6.27 -19.20 -44.17
CA ASP A 530 -5.79 -17.85 -43.78
C ASP A 530 -6.23 -16.72 -44.73
N ARG A 531 -7.50 -16.71 -45.19
CA ARG A 531 -7.99 -15.76 -46.21
C ARG A 531 -9.08 -14.78 -45.78
N THR A 532 -9.86 -15.07 -44.73
CA THR A 532 -10.95 -14.19 -44.28
C THR A 532 -10.45 -12.93 -43.53
N ARG A 533 -9.16 -12.87 -43.20
CA ARG A 533 -8.52 -11.78 -42.45
C ARG A 533 -8.57 -10.42 -43.17
N SER A 534 -8.62 -10.42 -44.50
CA SER A 534 -8.45 -9.22 -45.33
C SER A 534 -9.74 -8.42 -45.61
N GLN A 535 -10.91 -8.86 -45.14
CA GLN A 535 -12.20 -8.19 -45.43
C GLN A 535 -12.91 -7.60 -44.21
N VAL A 536 -12.38 -7.76 -42.99
CA VAL A 536 -12.97 -7.20 -41.76
C VAL A 536 -12.24 -5.93 -41.29
N MET A 537 -11.06 -5.62 -41.84
CA MET A 537 -10.25 -4.44 -41.48
C MET A 537 -10.53 -3.19 -42.35
N ALA A 538 -11.71 -3.08 -42.96
CA ALA A 538 -12.07 -2.00 -43.89
C ALA A 538 -12.86 -0.83 -43.27
N ASP A 539 -13.64 -1.07 -42.22
CA ASP A 539 -14.58 -0.08 -41.63
C ASP A 539 -14.10 0.56 -40.31
N ALA A 540 -12.80 0.44 -39.98
CA ALA A 540 -12.18 1.23 -38.93
C ALA A 540 -11.50 2.46 -39.58
N SER A 541 -11.99 3.66 -39.26
CA SER A 541 -11.46 4.93 -39.80
C SER A 541 -9.93 5.02 -39.63
N PRO A 542 -9.15 5.11 -40.73
CA PRO A 542 -7.69 5.12 -40.63
C PRO A 542 -7.20 6.44 -40.04
N LEU A 543 -6.24 6.34 -39.11
CA LEU A 543 -5.43 7.47 -38.64
C LEU A 543 -4.76 8.19 -39.82
N SER A 544 -4.56 9.49 -39.70
CA SER A 544 -4.00 10.30 -40.78
C SER A 544 -2.58 9.86 -41.15
N SER A 545 -2.21 10.07 -42.42
CA SER A 545 -0.86 9.79 -42.92
C SER A 545 0.24 10.59 -42.21
N GLU A 546 -0.12 11.69 -41.53
CA GLU A 546 0.79 12.46 -40.68
C GLU A 546 1.01 11.79 -39.31
N GLN A 547 -0.05 11.28 -38.68
CA GLN A 547 0.05 10.53 -37.42
C GLN A 547 0.89 9.24 -37.57
N ILE A 548 0.74 8.53 -38.69
CA ILE A 548 1.54 7.33 -39.02
C ILE A 548 3.04 7.65 -39.07
N ASN A 549 3.42 8.82 -39.60
CA ASN A 549 4.82 9.27 -39.72
C ASN A 549 5.45 9.74 -38.39
N GLU A 550 4.67 9.95 -37.31
CA GLU A 550 5.19 10.29 -35.98
C GLU A 550 5.46 9.04 -35.10
N TYR A 551 5.03 7.87 -35.56
CA TYR A 551 5.31 6.57 -34.94
C TYR A 551 6.20 5.65 -35.82
N ALA A 552 6.49 6.04 -37.06
CA ALA A 552 7.46 5.36 -37.92
C ALA A 552 8.88 5.33 -37.31
N SER A 553 9.56 4.20 -37.47
CA SER A 553 10.81 3.87 -36.77
C SER A 553 12.00 4.76 -37.17
N LEU A 554 12.70 5.29 -36.16
CA LEU A 554 14.06 5.83 -36.29
C LEU A 554 15.02 5.04 -35.40
N ASN A 555 16.26 4.87 -35.87
CA ASN A 555 17.15 3.78 -35.46
C ASN A 555 17.53 3.81 -33.97
N GLN A 556 17.40 2.67 -33.27
CA GLN A 556 17.64 2.58 -31.83
C GLN A 556 19.12 2.78 -31.45
N SER A 557 20.06 2.50 -32.36
CA SER A 557 21.50 2.57 -32.10
C SER A 557 22.09 3.99 -32.08
N THR A 558 21.36 5.02 -32.50
CA THR A 558 21.89 6.39 -32.67
C THR A 558 21.23 7.44 -31.77
N ARG A 559 20.32 7.04 -30.87
CA ARG A 559 19.47 7.97 -30.11
C ARG A 559 20.09 8.36 -28.76
N SER A 560 20.76 9.52 -28.72
CA SER A 560 20.96 10.22 -27.44
C SER A 560 19.59 10.61 -26.90
N TRP A 561 19.22 10.04 -25.74
CA TRP A 561 18.08 10.52 -24.96
C TRP A 561 18.39 11.83 -24.24
N GLU A 562 19.66 12.10 -23.96
CA GLU A 562 20.14 13.28 -23.24
C GLU A 562 20.09 14.53 -24.12
N ILE A 563 19.57 15.62 -23.55
CA ILE A 563 19.33 16.93 -24.19
C ILE A 563 20.05 18.01 -23.35
N ALA A 564 20.53 19.08 -23.99
CA ALA A 564 21.11 20.22 -23.29
C ALA A 564 20.04 20.96 -22.45
N ARG A 565 20.36 21.34 -21.22
CA ARG A 565 19.38 21.91 -20.27
C ARG A 565 18.71 23.18 -20.80
N GLU A 566 19.45 23.97 -21.56
CA GLU A 566 19.09 25.26 -22.17
C GLU A 566 18.00 25.08 -23.24
N GLN A 567 17.92 23.89 -23.86
CA GLN A 567 16.94 23.55 -24.89
C GLN A 567 15.55 23.23 -24.30
N VAL A 568 15.37 23.28 -22.97
CA VAL A 568 14.12 22.92 -22.26
C VAL A 568 13.57 24.10 -21.46
N THR A 569 12.57 24.81 -21.99
CA THR A 569 11.90 25.92 -21.32
C THR A 569 10.69 25.43 -20.52
N ILE A 570 10.83 25.33 -19.19
CA ILE A 570 9.71 25.06 -18.26
C ILE A 570 8.74 26.25 -18.30
N LYS A 571 7.43 25.99 -18.31
CA LYS A 571 6.38 27.04 -18.32
C LYS A 571 5.58 27.10 -17.02
N GLN A 572 5.02 25.97 -16.59
CA GLN A 572 4.06 25.91 -15.47
C GLN A 572 4.10 24.53 -14.81
N ILE A 573 4.04 24.46 -13.48
CA ILE A 573 3.81 23.20 -12.76
C ILE A 573 2.33 22.81 -12.94
N VAL A 574 2.06 21.65 -13.52
CA VAL A 574 0.71 21.13 -13.77
C VAL A 574 0.24 20.13 -12.72
N GLY A 575 1.17 19.46 -12.03
CA GLY A 575 0.86 18.56 -10.92
C GLY A 575 1.99 18.46 -9.90
N LYS A 576 1.64 18.24 -8.62
CA LYS A 576 2.58 17.97 -7.52
C LYS A 576 2.10 16.73 -6.77
N GLY A 577 2.83 15.63 -6.88
CA GLY A 577 2.41 14.31 -6.36
C GLY A 577 3.30 13.80 -5.22
N ALA A 578 3.09 12.55 -4.81
CA ALA A 578 3.92 11.87 -3.80
C ALA A 578 5.31 11.46 -4.33
N PHE A 579 5.54 11.57 -5.65
CA PHE A 579 6.73 11.08 -6.36
C PHE A 579 7.51 12.19 -7.10
N GLY A 580 7.25 13.47 -6.77
CA GLY A 580 7.88 14.64 -7.40
C GLY A 580 6.88 15.69 -7.86
N GLN A 581 7.22 16.41 -8.93
CA GLN A 581 6.35 17.38 -9.59
C GLN A 581 6.45 17.27 -11.13
N VAL A 582 5.35 17.57 -11.81
CA VAL A 582 5.25 17.53 -13.28
C VAL A 582 4.98 18.92 -13.80
N ALA A 583 5.78 19.35 -14.78
CA ALA A 583 5.67 20.66 -15.39
C ALA A 583 5.38 20.59 -16.89
N LYS A 584 4.51 21.47 -17.38
CA LYS A 584 4.35 21.77 -18.80
C LYS A 584 5.55 22.60 -19.25
N ALA A 585 6.19 22.20 -20.35
CA ALA A 585 7.37 22.84 -20.90
C ALA A 585 7.34 22.85 -22.43
N THR A 586 8.27 23.56 -23.05
CA THR A 586 8.60 23.38 -24.47
C THR A 586 10.07 23.06 -24.64
N ALA A 587 10.38 22.05 -25.44
CA ALA A 587 11.75 21.68 -25.79
C ALA A 587 12.03 21.87 -27.28
N ILE A 588 13.28 22.15 -27.63
CA ILE A 588 13.77 22.24 -29.03
C ILE A 588 14.80 21.15 -29.29
N ASN A 589 15.10 20.87 -30.57
CA ASN A 589 16.11 19.90 -31.03
C ASN A 589 15.86 18.45 -30.57
N LEU A 590 14.65 18.14 -30.10
CA LEU A 590 14.22 16.80 -29.70
C LEU A 590 14.48 15.81 -30.83
N GLN A 591 15.31 14.80 -30.55
CA GLN A 591 15.67 13.74 -31.50
C GLN A 591 16.23 14.30 -32.83
N GLY A 592 16.96 15.42 -32.76
CA GLY A 592 17.56 16.09 -33.92
C GLY A 592 16.59 16.93 -34.76
N ARG A 593 15.30 16.99 -34.40
CA ARG A 593 14.29 17.80 -35.10
C ARG A 593 14.30 19.23 -34.55
N ALA A 594 14.60 20.23 -35.38
CA ALA A 594 14.62 21.65 -35.01
C ALA A 594 13.22 22.27 -34.71
N LYS A 595 12.20 21.44 -34.45
CA LYS A 595 10.84 21.86 -34.08
C LYS A 595 10.78 22.16 -32.58
N LYS A 596 10.06 23.22 -32.20
CA LYS A 596 9.69 23.48 -30.81
C LYS A 596 8.46 22.65 -30.45
N THR A 597 8.62 21.70 -29.54
CA THR A 597 7.58 20.71 -29.18
C THR A 597 7.11 20.96 -27.75
N LEU A 598 5.81 20.78 -27.51
CA LEU A 598 5.20 20.83 -26.18
C LEU A 598 5.43 19.49 -25.45
N VAL A 599 5.90 19.52 -24.21
CA VAL A 599 6.24 18.32 -23.43
C VAL A 599 5.78 18.45 -21.98
N ALA A 600 5.54 17.31 -21.33
CA ALA A 600 5.50 17.24 -19.87
C ALA A 600 6.90 16.86 -19.36
N VAL A 601 7.26 17.38 -18.18
CA VAL A 601 8.57 17.17 -17.56
C VAL A 601 8.38 16.72 -16.13
N LYS A 602 8.74 15.47 -15.82
CA LYS A 602 8.79 14.94 -14.45
C LYS A 602 10.13 15.33 -13.84
N MET A 603 10.09 15.91 -12.64
CA MET A 603 11.28 16.39 -11.91
C MET A 603 11.06 16.28 -10.40
N LEU A 604 12.15 16.37 -9.64
CA LEU A 604 12.10 16.33 -8.18
C LEU A 604 11.53 17.62 -7.57
N LYS A 605 11.14 17.53 -6.29
CA LYS A 605 10.86 18.70 -5.42
C LYS A 605 12.19 19.22 -4.86
N GLU A 606 12.20 20.47 -4.41
CA GLU A 606 13.36 21.12 -3.80
C GLU A 606 13.90 20.39 -2.55
N ASN A 607 13.03 19.67 -1.84
CA ASN A 607 13.34 18.89 -0.64
C ASN A 607 13.27 17.37 -0.86
N ALA A 608 13.42 16.88 -2.10
CA ALA A 608 13.30 15.46 -2.40
C ALA A 608 14.46 14.62 -1.81
N SER A 609 14.12 13.42 -1.36
CA SER A 609 15.07 12.43 -0.85
C SER A 609 15.91 11.77 -1.95
N GLU A 610 17.07 11.22 -1.57
CA GLU A 610 17.89 10.40 -2.48
C GLU A 610 17.13 9.16 -2.99
N SER A 611 16.22 8.61 -2.18
CA SER A 611 15.26 7.57 -2.60
C SER A 611 14.36 8.03 -3.75
N GLU A 612 13.74 9.21 -3.67
CA GLU A 612 12.91 9.75 -4.77
C GLU A 612 13.75 10.05 -6.02
N ARG A 613 14.99 10.52 -5.88
CA ARG A 613 15.95 10.66 -6.99
C ARG A 613 16.24 9.31 -7.66
N LYS A 614 16.43 8.26 -6.86
CA LYS A 614 16.72 6.90 -7.36
C LYS A 614 15.51 6.25 -8.04
N ASP A 615 14.30 6.46 -7.52
CA ASP A 615 13.08 5.95 -8.16
C ASP A 615 12.79 6.67 -9.49
N LEU A 616 12.97 8.00 -9.57
CA LEU A 616 12.83 8.76 -10.83
C LEU A 616 13.89 8.36 -11.88
N LEU A 617 15.13 8.06 -11.46
CA LEU A 617 16.15 7.48 -12.35
C LEU A 617 15.78 6.06 -12.80
N SER A 618 15.22 5.23 -11.91
CA SER A 618 14.80 3.86 -12.24
C SER A 618 13.65 3.85 -13.26
N GLU A 619 12.71 4.79 -13.12
CA GLU A 619 11.63 5.04 -14.09
C GLU A 619 12.19 5.47 -15.46
N LEU A 620 13.16 6.39 -15.49
CA LEU A 620 13.81 6.80 -16.74
C LEU A 620 14.51 5.64 -17.45
N GLU A 621 15.28 4.81 -16.75
CA GLU A 621 15.96 3.67 -17.38
C GLU A 621 15.00 2.59 -17.89
N LEU A 622 13.84 2.42 -17.25
CA LEU A 622 12.75 1.59 -17.77
C LEU A 622 12.13 2.21 -19.02
N MET A 623 11.79 3.50 -18.99
CA MET A 623 11.17 4.20 -20.13
C MET A 623 12.05 4.22 -21.39
N LYS A 624 13.39 4.19 -21.26
CA LYS A 624 14.32 4.07 -22.39
C LYS A 624 14.24 2.73 -23.12
N GLN A 625 13.75 1.67 -22.47
CA GLN A 625 13.62 0.32 -23.02
C GLN A 625 12.30 0.10 -23.76
N LEU A 626 11.28 0.93 -23.47
CA LEU A 626 9.96 0.83 -24.08
C LEU A 626 10.00 1.21 -25.57
N LYS A 627 9.35 0.39 -26.39
CA LYS A 627 9.01 0.73 -27.78
C LYS A 627 7.80 1.70 -27.75
N PRO A 628 7.66 2.61 -28.73
CA PRO A 628 6.47 3.45 -28.83
C PRO A 628 5.20 2.61 -28.96
N HIS A 629 4.18 2.93 -28.18
CA HIS A 629 2.86 2.31 -28.21
C HIS A 629 1.79 3.41 -28.10
N PRO A 630 0.62 3.33 -28.78
CA PRO A 630 -0.38 4.39 -28.73
C PRO A 630 -0.84 4.70 -27.29
N TYR A 631 -1.16 3.66 -26.52
CA TYR A 631 -1.79 3.77 -25.20
C TYR A 631 -0.81 3.68 -24.01
N VAL A 632 0.48 3.93 -24.23
CA VAL A 632 1.52 3.99 -23.18
C VAL A 632 2.34 5.27 -23.36
N ILE A 633 2.72 5.91 -22.25
CA ILE A 633 3.38 7.22 -22.28
C ILE A 633 4.78 7.17 -22.94
N LYS A 634 4.98 8.00 -23.96
CA LYS A 634 6.17 8.04 -24.82
C LYS A 634 7.27 8.90 -24.20
N LEU A 635 8.45 8.32 -23.95
CA LEU A 635 9.66 9.07 -23.63
C LEU A 635 10.11 9.90 -24.84
N LEU A 636 10.42 11.17 -24.60
CA LEU A 636 10.94 12.09 -25.62
C LEU A 636 12.42 12.41 -25.41
N GLY A 637 12.88 12.47 -24.16
CA GLY A 637 14.29 12.63 -23.77
C GLY A 637 14.49 12.85 -22.28
N CYS A 638 15.70 13.23 -21.87
CA CYS A 638 16.07 13.53 -20.49
C CYS A 638 17.14 14.62 -20.37
N VAL A 639 17.28 15.16 -19.16
CA VAL A 639 18.45 15.92 -18.71
C VAL A 639 18.92 15.27 -17.41
N THR A 640 20.10 14.64 -17.45
CA THR A 640 20.70 13.87 -16.35
C THR A 640 22.12 14.31 -16.01
N LYS A 641 22.81 15.01 -16.93
CA LYS A 641 24.17 15.54 -16.74
C LYS A 641 24.24 16.88 -15.99
N SER A 642 23.09 17.47 -15.66
CA SER A 642 22.98 18.76 -14.96
C SER A 642 21.70 18.82 -14.14
N GLU A 643 21.71 19.57 -13.04
CA GLU A 643 20.50 19.80 -12.23
C GLU A 643 19.64 20.96 -12.76
N PRO A 644 18.32 20.97 -12.48
CA PRO A 644 17.55 19.87 -11.91
C PRO A 644 17.39 18.71 -12.91
N LEU A 645 17.45 17.46 -12.44
CA LEU A 645 17.17 16.28 -13.26
C LEU A 645 15.75 16.34 -13.88
N LEU A 646 15.67 16.16 -15.21
CA LEU A 646 14.43 16.24 -15.98
C LEU A 646 14.17 14.95 -16.78
N VAL A 647 12.96 14.41 -16.68
CA VAL A 647 12.46 13.36 -17.59
C VAL A 647 11.40 13.97 -18.50
N LEU A 648 11.66 14.02 -19.81
CA LEU A 648 10.78 14.64 -20.81
C LEU A 648 9.92 13.58 -21.50
N ILE A 649 8.60 13.70 -21.31
CA ILE A 649 7.58 12.80 -21.87
C ILE A 649 6.60 13.61 -22.74
N GLU A 650 5.80 12.93 -23.55
CA GLU A 650 4.74 13.58 -24.32
C GLU A 650 3.74 14.32 -23.42
N TYR A 651 3.27 15.49 -23.86
CA TYR A 651 2.26 16.26 -23.12
C TYR A 651 0.86 15.71 -23.45
N VAL A 652 0.07 15.41 -22.42
CA VAL A 652 -1.27 14.85 -22.56
C VAL A 652 -2.28 15.83 -21.94
N PRO A 653 -3.16 16.49 -22.73
CA PRO A 653 -3.76 17.77 -22.35
C PRO A 653 -4.89 17.75 -21.31
N PHE A 654 -5.66 16.66 -21.17
CA PHE A 654 -6.83 16.67 -20.26
C PHE A 654 -6.51 16.21 -18.83
N GLY A 655 -5.23 15.92 -18.53
CA GLY A 655 -4.79 15.40 -17.23
C GLY A 655 -4.97 13.90 -17.09
N ASP A 656 -5.16 13.43 -15.86
CA ASP A 656 -5.39 12.03 -15.52
C ASP A 656 -6.86 11.61 -15.65
N LEU A 657 -7.09 10.30 -15.78
CA LEU A 657 -8.42 9.71 -16.00
C LEU A 657 -9.30 9.82 -14.76
N LEU A 658 -8.76 9.81 -13.54
CA LEU A 658 -9.56 9.99 -12.32
C LEU A 658 -10.15 11.41 -12.27
N GLY A 659 -9.32 12.43 -12.50
CA GLY A 659 -9.75 13.82 -12.64
C GLY A 659 -10.72 14.02 -13.81
N TYR A 660 -10.46 13.42 -14.98
CA TYR A 660 -11.33 13.49 -16.16
C TYR A 660 -12.74 12.92 -15.87
N LEU A 661 -12.81 11.72 -15.27
CA LEU A 661 -14.07 11.09 -14.86
C LEU A 661 -14.83 11.95 -13.84
N ARG A 662 -14.16 12.41 -12.78
CA ARG A 662 -14.78 13.24 -11.71
C ARG A 662 -15.33 14.57 -12.26
N LYS A 663 -14.54 15.28 -13.08
CA LYS A 663 -14.95 16.56 -13.69
C LYS A 663 -16.15 16.39 -14.64
N SER A 664 -16.25 15.25 -15.34
CA SER A 664 -17.41 14.98 -16.21
C SER A 664 -18.77 14.90 -15.47
N ARG A 665 -18.74 14.67 -14.14
CA ARG A 665 -19.90 14.68 -13.21
C ARG A 665 -20.17 16.07 -12.62
N GLY A 666 -19.34 17.07 -12.89
CA GLY A 666 -19.41 18.39 -12.24
C GLY A 666 -18.81 18.45 -10.84
N LEU A 667 -17.99 17.46 -10.44
CA LEU A 667 -17.25 17.51 -9.18
C LEU A 667 -16.00 18.40 -9.31
N ASN A 668 -15.75 19.23 -8.31
CA ASN A 668 -14.45 19.87 -8.16
C ASN A 668 -13.38 18.81 -7.86
N ASP A 669 -12.37 18.72 -8.70
CA ASP A 669 -11.17 17.91 -8.49
C ASP A 669 -9.95 18.83 -8.34
N SER A 670 -9.28 18.73 -7.19
CA SER A 670 -8.13 19.55 -6.84
C SER A 670 -6.79 18.99 -7.36
N TYR A 671 -6.77 17.79 -7.94
CA TYR A 671 -5.57 17.10 -8.40
C TYR A 671 -4.93 17.74 -9.65
N TYR A 672 -5.76 18.15 -10.62
CA TYR A 672 -5.28 18.83 -11.85
C TYR A 672 -5.97 20.20 -12.04
N LYS A 673 -5.40 21.24 -11.42
CA LYS A 673 -6.05 22.57 -11.29
C LYS A 673 -6.12 23.42 -12.58
N HIS A 674 -5.42 23.04 -13.65
CA HIS A 674 -5.36 23.82 -14.90
C HIS A 674 -5.26 22.91 -16.16
N PRO A 675 -6.34 22.24 -16.59
CA PRO A 675 -6.39 21.68 -17.94
C PRO A 675 -6.45 22.83 -18.97
N ASP A 676 -5.80 22.67 -20.12
CA ASP A 676 -5.92 23.65 -21.23
C ASP A 676 -7.31 23.64 -21.88
N ILE A 677 -8.01 22.49 -21.74
CA ILE A 677 -9.29 22.18 -22.35
C ILE A 677 -10.07 21.40 -21.30
N GLU A 678 -11.23 21.92 -20.87
CA GLU A 678 -12.09 21.24 -19.90
C GLU A 678 -12.77 20.01 -20.53
N PRO A 679 -12.98 18.91 -19.76
CA PRO A 679 -13.74 17.76 -20.25
C PRO A 679 -15.17 18.13 -20.65
N LYS A 680 -15.69 17.49 -21.69
CA LYS A 680 -17.13 17.58 -22.01
C LYS A 680 -17.95 17.01 -20.86
N THR A 681 -18.96 17.74 -20.42
CA THR A 681 -19.89 17.28 -19.37
C THR A 681 -20.76 16.13 -19.90
N ASN A 682 -21.00 15.12 -19.05
CA ASN A 682 -21.65 13.85 -19.36
C ASN A 682 -20.85 12.93 -20.31
N LEU A 683 -20.28 11.85 -19.75
CA LEU A 683 -19.72 10.74 -20.53
C LEU A 683 -20.80 9.75 -20.96
N THR A 684 -20.62 9.16 -22.14
CA THR A 684 -21.43 8.07 -22.66
C THR A 684 -20.85 6.69 -22.31
N SER A 685 -21.68 5.65 -22.36
CA SER A 685 -21.21 4.28 -22.14
C SER A 685 -20.21 3.79 -23.18
N GLN A 686 -20.16 4.39 -24.38
CA GLN A 686 -19.15 4.06 -25.38
C GLN A 686 -17.77 4.57 -24.95
N GLN A 687 -17.68 5.83 -24.50
CA GLN A 687 -16.43 6.42 -24.01
C GLN A 687 -15.85 5.64 -22.82
N LEU A 688 -16.71 5.17 -21.90
CA LEU A 688 -16.27 4.32 -20.78
C LEU A 688 -15.71 2.97 -21.24
N MET A 689 -16.32 2.34 -22.25
CA MET A 689 -15.79 1.10 -22.86
C MET A 689 -14.48 1.34 -23.64
N LYS A 690 -14.37 2.49 -24.33
CA LYS A 690 -13.18 2.92 -25.06
C LYS A 690 -11.97 3.09 -24.14
N PHE A 691 -12.13 3.80 -23.02
CA PHE A 691 -11.08 3.90 -21.99
C PHE A 691 -10.64 2.51 -21.52
N ALA A 692 -11.60 1.62 -21.23
CA ALA A 692 -11.30 0.27 -20.75
C ALA A 692 -10.43 -0.52 -21.74
N TRP A 693 -10.82 -0.64 -23.02
CA TRP A 693 -10.05 -1.46 -23.97
C TRP A 693 -8.70 -0.85 -24.34
N GLN A 694 -8.59 0.49 -24.45
CA GLN A 694 -7.32 1.16 -24.74
C GLN A 694 -6.28 0.90 -23.64
N ILE A 695 -6.70 0.96 -22.37
CA ILE A 695 -5.82 0.63 -21.23
C ILE A 695 -5.46 -0.86 -21.24
N ALA A 696 -6.39 -1.76 -21.59
CA ALA A 696 -6.08 -3.19 -21.72
C ALA A 696 -5.05 -3.48 -22.82
N ASP A 697 -5.07 -2.74 -23.93
CA ASP A 697 -4.08 -2.86 -25.01
C ASP A 697 -2.70 -2.31 -24.58
N GLY A 698 -2.66 -1.13 -23.95
CA GLY A 698 -1.43 -0.61 -23.35
C GLY A 698 -0.81 -1.56 -22.32
N MET A 699 -1.64 -2.20 -21.50
CA MET A 699 -1.19 -3.22 -20.55
C MET A 699 -0.88 -4.59 -21.18
N SER A 700 -1.49 -4.95 -22.31
CA SER A 700 -1.09 -6.12 -23.12
C SER A 700 0.36 -5.95 -23.57
N TYR A 701 0.68 -4.81 -24.20
CA TYR A 701 2.04 -4.48 -24.60
C TYR A 701 3.02 -4.52 -23.42
N LEU A 702 2.71 -3.84 -22.30
CA LEU A 702 3.56 -3.85 -21.09
C LEU A 702 3.73 -5.26 -20.49
N SER A 703 2.72 -6.13 -20.58
CA SER A 703 2.80 -7.52 -20.11
C SER A 703 3.49 -8.50 -21.08
N SER A 704 3.73 -8.08 -22.33
CA SER A 704 4.51 -8.86 -23.32
C SER A 704 6.03 -8.70 -23.17
N ILE A 705 6.45 -7.80 -22.29
CA ILE A 705 7.84 -7.54 -21.91
C ILE A 705 8.03 -7.81 -20.40
N PRO A 706 9.26 -7.91 -19.87
CA PRO A 706 9.54 -8.19 -18.45
C PRO A 706 9.17 -7.06 -17.46
N VAL A 707 7.95 -6.52 -17.51
CA VAL A 707 7.53 -5.35 -16.73
C VAL A 707 6.27 -5.65 -15.92
N ILE A 708 6.26 -5.24 -14.65
CA ILE A 708 5.08 -5.24 -13.78
C ILE A 708 4.89 -3.81 -13.26
N HIS A 709 3.71 -3.22 -13.45
CA HIS A 709 3.40 -1.81 -13.20
C HIS A 709 3.15 -1.49 -11.71
N ARG A 710 2.43 -2.37 -11.00
CA ARG A 710 2.18 -2.35 -9.53
C ARG A 710 1.34 -1.20 -8.96
N ASP A 711 1.15 -0.09 -9.68
CA ASP A 711 0.27 1.01 -9.32
C ASP A 711 -0.69 1.40 -10.46
N LEU A 712 -1.27 0.39 -11.12
CA LEU A 712 -2.27 0.61 -12.18
C LEU A 712 -3.62 1.04 -11.58
N ALA A 713 -3.94 2.33 -11.74
CA ALA A 713 -5.12 3.01 -11.19
C ALA A 713 -5.50 4.24 -12.06
N ALA A 714 -6.69 4.80 -11.91
CA ALA A 714 -7.17 5.86 -12.81
C ALA A 714 -6.34 7.17 -12.74
N ARG A 715 -5.72 7.46 -11.58
CA ARG A 715 -4.73 8.53 -11.40
C ARG A 715 -3.46 8.38 -12.28
N ASN A 716 -3.13 7.16 -12.69
CA ASN A 716 -1.91 6.80 -13.40
C ASN A 716 -2.20 6.43 -14.88
N VAL A 717 -3.33 6.89 -15.40
CA VAL A 717 -3.65 6.90 -16.83
C VAL A 717 -3.96 8.34 -17.21
N LEU A 718 -3.33 8.88 -18.26
CA LEU A 718 -3.63 10.21 -18.79
C LEU A 718 -4.65 10.13 -19.94
N VAL A 719 -5.44 11.19 -20.15
CA VAL A 719 -6.42 11.27 -21.24
C VAL A 719 -6.02 12.38 -22.22
N GLY A 720 -5.74 11.99 -23.46
CA GLY A 720 -5.36 12.90 -24.54
C GLY A 720 -6.50 13.22 -25.49
N GLU A 721 -6.15 13.96 -26.55
CA GLU A 721 -7.03 14.26 -27.68
C GLU A 721 -7.63 12.98 -28.28
N GLU A 722 -8.81 13.12 -28.87
CA GLU A 722 -9.66 12.00 -29.32
C GLU A 722 -9.95 10.98 -28.20
N GLU A 723 -9.87 11.38 -26.93
CA GLU A 723 -10.10 10.54 -25.73
C GLU A 723 -9.14 9.35 -25.64
N THR A 724 -7.89 9.58 -26.07
CA THR A 724 -6.82 8.58 -26.09
C THR A 724 -6.23 8.38 -24.69
N CYS A 725 -6.44 7.21 -24.08
CA CYS A 725 -5.81 6.85 -22.81
C CYS A 725 -4.31 6.53 -22.97
N LYS A 726 -3.47 6.97 -22.02
CA LYS A 726 -2.04 6.63 -21.95
C LYS A 726 -1.62 6.22 -20.54
N VAL A 727 -1.22 4.96 -20.37
CA VAL A 727 -0.69 4.41 -19.10
C VAL A 727 0.63 5.09 -18.75
N THR A 728 0.81 5.50 -17.48
CA THR A 728 1.94 6.31 -17.00
C THR A 728 2.35 5.99 -15.55
N ASP A 729 3.33 6.74 -15.02
CA ASP A 729 3.93 6.63 -13.67
C ASP A 729 4.51 5.24 -13.34
N PHE A 730 5.65 4.93 -13.95
CA PHE A 730 6.34 3.64 -13.75
C PHE A 730 7.30 3.65 -12.55
N GLY A 731 7.21 4.62 -11.63
CA GLY A 731 8.11 4.73 -10.48
C GLY A 731 8.14 3.47 -9.59
N MET A 732 7.01 2.76 -9.48
CA MET A 732 6.91 1.48 -8.77
C MET A 732 7.23 0.23 -9.62
N ALA A 733 7.34 0.38 -10.95
CA ALA A 733 7.56 -0.74 -11.86
C ALA A 733 8.99 -1.28 -11.78
N ARG A 734 9.17 -2.58 -12.04
CA ARG A 734 10.48 -3.25 -12.01
C ARG A 734 10.55 -4.40 -13.02
N ASP A 735 11.78 -4.70 -13.42
CA ASP A 735 12.17 -5.85 -14.23
C ASP A 735 11.82 -7.20 -13.56
N VAL A 736 11.68 -8.25 -14.38
CA VAL A 736 11.17 -9.57 -14.00
C VAL A 736 12.21 -10.66 -14.28
N GLN A 737 12.77 -11.22 -13.20
CA GLN A 737 13.67 -12.37 -13.28
C GLN A 737 12.89 -13.69 -13.47
N VAL A 738 13.64 -14.74 -13.85
CA VAL A 738 13.22 -15.94 -14.60
C VAL A 738 11.87 -16.58 -14.22
N ASP A 739 11.47 -16.57 -12.94
CA ASP A 739 10.25 -17.25 -12.46
C ASP A 739 8.95 -16.42 -12.58
N ASN A 740 8.96 -15.25 -13.23
CA ASN A 740 7.80 -14.34 -13.38
C ASN A 740 7.17 -13.83 -12.06
N ILE A 741 7.84 -14.03 -10.93
CA ILE A 741 7.38 -13.66 -9.58
C ILE A 741 8.46 -12.83 -8.89
N TYR A 742 8.12 -11.59 -8.54
CA TYR A 742 8.98 -10.70 -7.76
C TYR A 742 8.56 -10.68 -6.28
N GLU A 743 9.52 -10.85 -5.37
CA GLU A 743 9.31 -10.72 -3.91
C GLU A 743 9.80 -9.36 -3.37
N ARG A 744 8.95 -8.71 -2.57
CA ARG A 744 9.17 -7.34 -2.08
C ARG A 744 10.19 -7.24 -0.95
N LYS A 745 11.41 -6.77 -1.27
CA LYS A 745 12.53 -6.64 -0.31
C LYS A 745 12.47 -5.40 0.62
N THR A 746 11.56 -4.45 0.44
CA THR A 746 11.47 -3.21 1.24
C THR A 746 10.04 -2.79 1.58
N ARG A 747 9.84 -2.17 2.76
CA ARG A 747 8.55 -1.62 3.24
C ARG A 747 8.23 -0.25 2.62
N GLY A 748 8.13 -0.16 1.29
CA GLY A 748 7.69 1.07 0.62
C GLY A 748 6.18 1.32 0.71
N ARG A 749 5.74 2.52 0.29
CA ARG A 749 4.33 2.87 0.04
C ARG A 749 3.64 1.84 -0.86
N LEU A 750 2.33 1.61 -0.70
CA LEU A 750 1.59 0.56 -1.40
C LEU A 750 0.12 0.97 -1.65
N PRO A 751 -0.42 0.87 -2.87
CA PRO A 751 -1.81 1.25 -3.18
C PRO A 751 -2.78 0.15 -2.73
N VAL A 752 -3.06 0.05 -1.43
CA VAL A 752 -3.77 -1.10 -0.81
C VAL A 752 -5.12 -1.42 -1.49
N LYS A 753 -5.92 -0.39 -1.83
CA LYS A 753 -7.21 -0.53 -2.54
C LYS A 753 -7.09 -1.16 -3.96
N TRP A 754 -5.92 -1.12 -4.60
CA TRP A 754 -5.67 -1.69 -5.94
C TRP A 754 -4.80 -2.96 -5.91
N THR A 755 -4.08 -3.20 -4.81
CA THR A 755 -3.07 -4.29 -4.74
C THR A 755 -3.75 -5.66 -4.67
N ALA A 756 -3.21 -6.63 -5.43
CA ALA A 756 -3.70 -8.01 -5.45
C ALA A 756 -3.51 -8.74 -4.10
N ILE A 757 -4.37 -9.70 -3.79
CA ILE A 757 -4.35 -10.41 -2.50
C ILE A 757 -3.00 -11.11 -2.23
N GLU A 758 -2.36 -11.73 -3.24
CA GLU A 758 -1.05 -12.36 -3.09
C GLU A 758 0.09 -11.34 -2.89
N ALA A 759 -0.08 -10.12 -3.42
CA ALA A 759 0.86 -9.02 -3.28
C ALA A 759 0.71 -8.31 -1.92
N LEU A 760 -0.50 -8.28 -1.35
CA LEU A 760 -0.79 -7.82 0.01
C LEU A 760 -0.25 -8.78 1.07
N LEU A 761 -0.52 -10.08 0.93
CA LEU A 761 -0.23 -11.09 1.96
C LEU A 761 1.20 -11.61 1.93
N TYR A 762 1.78 -11.80 0.74
CA TYR A 762 3.07 -12.47 0.55
C TYR A 762 4.11 -11.58 -0.13
N GLY A 763 3.77 -10.35 -0.50
CA GLY A 763 4.67 -9.44 -1.22
C GLY A 763 5.07 -9.95 -2.61
N LYS A 764 4.28 -10.86 -3.21
CA LYS A 764 4.54 -11.48 -4.52
C LYS A 764 3.83 -10.72 -5.63
N TYR A 765 4.58 -10.30 -6.65
CA TYR A 765 4.08 -9.52 -7.79
C TYR A 765 4.33 -10.27 -9.09
N SER A 766 3.34 -10.22 -9.99
CA SER A 766 3.37 -10.77 -11.35
C SER A 766 2.51 -9.91 -12.28
N THR A 767 2.54 -10.14 -13.59
CA THR A 767 1.58 -9.50 -14.52
C THR A 767 0.12 -9.84 -14.18
N LYS A 768 -0.14 -11.00 -13.54
CA LYS A 768 -1.46 -11.37 -13.00
C LYS A 768 -1.87 -10.57 -11.77
N SER A 769 -0.92 -9.93 -11.08
CA SER A 769 -1.19 -8.98 -10.01
C SER A 769 -1.64 -7.64 -10.58
N ASP A 770 -1.05 -7.18 -11.70
CA ASP A 770 -1.56 -6.01 -12.43
C ASP A 770 -2.95 -6.24 -13.04
N VAL A 771 -3.28 -7.48 -13.47
CA VAL A 771 -4.64 -7.84 -13.91
C VAL A 771 -5.68 -7.63 -12.80
N TRP A 772 -5.33 -7.88 -11.53
CA TRP A 772 -6.23 -7.56 -10.40
C TRP A 772 -6.42 -6.05 -10.26
N SER A 773 -5.33 -5.27 -10.30
CA SER A 773 -5.36 -3.80 -10.26
C SER A 773 -6.19 -3.23 -11.41
N TYR A 774 -6.08 -3.81 -12.60
CA TYR A 774 -6.91 -3.48 -13.76
C TYR A 774 -8.41 -3.76 -13.52
N GLY A 775 -8.75 -4.86 -12.84
CA GLY A 775 -10.13 -5.11 -12.40
C GLY A 775 -10.66 -4.01 -11.48
N VAL A 776 -9.81 -3.44 -10.62
CA VAL A 776 -10.16 -2.28 -9.78
C VAL A 776 -10.26 -0.99 -10.62
N LEU A 777 -9.40 -0.79 -11.62
CA LEU A 777 -9.49 0.32 -12.57
C LEU A 777 -10.78 0.28 -13.42
N LEU A 778 -11.25 -0.90 -13.82
CA LEU A 778 -12.58 -1.04 -14.44
C LEU A 778 -13.70 -0.55 -13.51
N TYR A 779 -13.60 -0.80 -12.19
CA TYR A 779 -14.56 -0.27 -11.22
C TYR A 779 -14.49 1.26 -11.14
N GLU A 780 -13.28 1.87 -11.12
CA GLU A 780 -13.12 3.34 -11.17
C GLU A 780 -13.75 3.93 -12.44
N ILE A 781 -13.50 3.34 -13.61
CA ILE A 781 -14.02 3.79 -14.91
C ILE A 781 -15.55 3.73 -14.91
N PHE A 782 -16.14 2.57 -14.61
CA PHE A 782 -17.59 2.39 -14.74
C PHE A 782 -18.39 3.00 -13.59
N THR A 783 -17.79 3.29 -12.43
CA THR A 783 -18.41 4.16 -11.40
C THR A 783 -18.19 5.65 -11.64
N ILE A 784 -17.42 6.01 -12.68
CA ILE A 784 -17.08 7.39 -13.05
C ILE A 784 -16.34 8.11 -11.90
N GLY A 785 -15.18 7.57 -11.54
CA GLY A 785 -14.27 8.13 -10.54
C GLY A 785 -14.66 7.88 -9.07
N GLY A 786 -15.50 6.86 -8.83
CA GLY A 786 -15.85 6.40 -7.48
C GLY A 786 -14.70 5.60 -6.84
N SER A 787 -14.46 5.82 -5.55
CA SER A 787 -13.43 5.12 -4.78
C SER A 787 -13.70 3.61 -4.76
N PRO A 788 -12.71 2.77 -5.09
CA PRO A 788 -12.72 1.36 -4.73
C PRO A 788 -12.91 1.15 -3.22
N TYR A 789 -13.54 0.03 -2.86
CA TYR A 789 -13.85 -0.37 -1.48
C TYR A 789 -14.47 0.78 -0.67
N PRO A 790 -15.61 1.36 -1.12
CA PRO A 790 -16.17 2.58 -0.55
C PRO A 790 -16.49 2.40 0.94
N ARG A 791 -16.07 3.37 1.76
CA ARG A 791 -16.20 3.39 3.23
C ARG A 791 -15.43 2.27 3.97
N MET A 792 -14.52 1.55 3.31
CA MET A 792 -13.64 0.57 3.94
C MET A 792 -12.24 1.15 4.22
N ASP A 793 -11.80 1.08 5.47
CA ASP A 793 -10.43 1.43 5.88
C ASP A 793 -9.41 0.46 5.25
N GLY A 794 -8.29 1.00 4.74
CA GLY A 794 -7.26 0.24 4.03
C GLY A 794 -6.70 -0.94 4.84
N ARG A 795 -6.56 -0.79 6.17
CA ARG A 795 -6.05 -1.86 7.07
C ARG A 795 -6.98 -3.07 7.12
N LYS A 796 -8.26 -2.92 6.76
CA LYS A 796 -9.27 -4.00 6.78
C LYS A 796 -9.36 -4.77 5.46
N ILE A 797 -8.91 -4.17 4.34
CA ILE A 797 -9.06 -4.74 3.00
C ILE A 797 -8.41 -6.13 2.91
N ALA A 798 -7.18 -6.31 3.42
CA ALA A 798 -6.49 -7.60 3.36
C ALA A 798 -7.29 -8.73 4.03
N ASN A 799 -7.82 -8.50 5.23
CA ASN A 799 -8.61 -9.49 5.97
C ASN A 799 -9.93 -9.80 5.24
N SER A 800 -10.66 -8.78 4.80
CA SER A 800 -11.93 -9.00 4.09
C SER A 800 -11.72 -9.72 2.74
N LEU A 801 -10.62 -9.44 2.02
CA LEU A 801 -10.28 -10.19 0.81
C LEU A 801 -9.99 -11.68 1.09
N GLN A 802 -9.35 -12.01 2.23
CA GLN A 802 -9.16 -13.39 2.70
C GLN A 802 -10.47 -14.07 3.12
N GLU A 803 -11.43 -13.32 3.65
CA GLU A 803 -12.80 -13.78 3.94
C GLU A 803 -13.64 -13.97 2.65
N GLY A 804 -13.08 -13.69 1.46
CA GLY A 804 -13.74 -13.84 0.16
C GLY A 804 -14.57 -12.63 -0.28
N TYR A 805 -14.53 -11.51 0.45
CA TYR A 805 -15.21 -10.28 0.04
C TYR A 805 -14.66 -9.78 -1.30
N ARG A 806 -15.55 -9.22 -2.14
CA ARG A 806 -15.23 -8.45 -3.35
C ARG A 806 -16.21 -7.29 -3.47
N MET A 807 -15.82 -6.23 -4.20
CA MET A 807 -16.70 -5.07 -4.41
C MET A 807 -17.98 -5.50 -5.15
N PRO A 808 -19.17 -5.09 -4.70
CA PRO A 808 -20.44 -5.47 -5.31
C PRO A 808 -20.65 -4.82 -6.69
N LYS A 809 -21.50 -5.45 -7.53
CA LYS A 809 -21.84 -4.94 -8.86
C LYS A 809 -22.49 -3.55 -8.78
N PRO A 810 -21.99 -2.54 -9.53
CA PRO A 810 -22.67 -1.26 -9.71
C PRO A 810 -24.06 -1.44 -10.37
N GLN A 811 -25.09 -0.76 -9.88
CA GLN A 811 -26.49 -1.01 -10.30
C GLN A 811 -26.76 -0.75 -11.79
N HIS A 812 -25.98 0.13 -12.40
CA HIS A 812 -26.04 0.51 -13.82
C HIS A 812 -25.16 -0.36 -14.74
N VAL A 813 -24.46 -1.38 -14.20
CA VAL A 813 -23.54 -2.25 -14.94
C VAL A 813 -24.14 -3.66 -15.11
N ASP A 814 -24.07 -4.19 -16.33
CA ASP A 814 -24.53 -5.54 -16.67
C ASP A 814 -23.66 -6.65 -16.06
N ASP A 815 -24.25 -7.83 -15.88
CA ASP A 815 -23.56 -9.00 -15.34
C ASP A 815 -22.39 -9.46 -16.21
N LYS A 816 -22.44 -9.33 -17.55
CA LYS A 816 -21.30 -9.70 -18.42
C LYS A 816 -20.06 -8.84 -18.14
N LEU A 817 -20.25 -7.53 -17.95
CA LEU A 817 -19.16 -6.59 -17.73
C LEU A 817 -18.60 -6.71 -16.30
N TYR A 818 -19.47 -6.98 -15.32
CA TYR A 818 -19.06 -7.33 -13.95
C TYR A 818 -18.37 -8.70 -13.85
N GLU A 819 -18.70 -9.65 -14.74
CA GLU A 819 -17.98 -10.93 -14.83
C GLU A 819 -16.50 -10.72 -15.20
N ILE A 820 -16.17 -9.72 -16.02
CA ILE A 820 -14.78 -9.35 -16.33
C ILE A 820 -14.04 -8.91 -15.06
N MET A 821 -14.64 -8.05 -14.24
CA MET A 821 -14.04 -7.57 -12.98
C MET A 821 -13.83 -8.73 -11.99
N THR A 822 -14.83 -9.59 -11.81
CA THR A 822 -14.73 -10.74 -10.90
C THR A 822 -13.81 -11.86 -11.41
N LYS A 823 -13.61 -11.98 -12.74
CA LYS A 823 -12.53 -12.77 -13.34
C LYS A 823 -11.14 -12.19 -13.04
N CYS A 824 -11.00 -10.86 -12.99
CA CYS A 824 -9.74 -10.21 -12.57
C CYS A 824 -9.45 -10.43 -11.08
N TRP A 825 -10.47 -10.46 -10.21
CA TRP A 825 -10.28 -10.62 -8.76
C TRP A 825 -10.30 -12.07 -8.23
N ARG A 826 -9.97 -13.07 -9.06
CA ARG A 826 -9.79 -14.46 -8.60
C ARG A 826 -8.58 -14.58 -7.67
N ASP A 827 -8.72 -15.34 -6.58
CA ASP A 827 -7.65 -15.51 -5.57
C ASP A 827 -6.40 -16.14 -6.19
N ASN A 828 -6.56 -17.25 -6.92
CA ASN A 828 -5.50 -17.87 -7.70
C ASN A 828 -5.16 -16.98 -8.92
N PRO A 829 -3.93 -16.41 -9.03
CA PRO A 829 -3.56 -15.53 -10.13
C PRO A 829 -3.64 -16.18 -11.51
N ASN A 830 -3.45 -17.50 -11.60
CA ASN A 830 -3.47 -18.25 -12.86
C ASN A 830 -4.89 -18.40 -13.44
N LEU A 831 -5.94 -18.18 -12.63
CA LEU A 831 -7.34 -18.16 -13.08
C LEU A 831 -7.80 -16.77 -13.56
N ARG A 832 -6.95 -15.74 -13.44
CA ARG A 832 -7.21 -14.40 -13.98
C ARG A 832 -6.89 -14.38 -15.48
N PRO A 833 -7.59 -13.60 -16.32
CA PRO A 833 -7.31 -13.49 -17.76
C PRO A 833 -5.90 -12.95 -18.06
N SER A 834 -5.45 -13.02 -19.32
CA SER A 834 -4.35 -12.20 -19.83
C SER A 834 -4.87 -10.80 -20.21
N PHE A 835 -3.98 -9.82 -20.34
CA PHE A 835 -4.36 -8.53 -20.89
C PHE A 835 -4.81 -8.62 -22.36
N ASP A 836 -4.29 -9.56 -23.15
CA ASP A 836 -4.80 -9.84 -24.51
C ASP A 836 -6.26 -10.27 -24.51
N ASN A 837 -6.62 -11.20 -23.62
CA ASN A 837 -8.00 -11.64 -23.49
C ASN A 837 -8.91 -10.50 -22.98
N LEU A 838 -8.40 -9.63 -22.11
CA LEU A 838 -9.13 -8.45 -21.64
C LEU A 838 -9.37 -7.44 -22.77
N ARG A 839 -8.33 -7.06 -23.52
CA ARG A 839 -8.46 -6.18 -24.69
C ARG A 839 -9.50 -6.71 -25.66
N ASN A 840 -9.33 -7.94 -26.12
CA ASN A 840 -10.16 -8.51 -27.17
C ASN A 840 -11.64 -8.55 -26.73
N ASN A 841 -11.92 -9.05 -25.52
CA ASN A 841 -13.27 -9.05 -24.94
C ASN A 841 -13.86 -7.63 -24.82
N LEU A 842 -13.08 -6.64 -24.35
CA LEU A 842 -13.59 -5.29 -24.11
C LEU A 842 -13.80 -4.49 -25.40
N MET A 843 -12.97 -4.73 -26.42
CA MET A 843 -13.13 -4.19 -27.77
C MET A 843 -14.36 -4.78 -28.48
N GLU A 844 -14.62 -6.08 -28.35
CA GLU A 844 -15.88 -6.71 -28.80
C GLU A 844 -17.10 -6.16 -28.05
N MET A 845 -16.95 -5.92 -26.73
CA MET A 845 -18.00 -5.35 -25.87
C MET A 845 -18.29 -3.87 -26.14
N GLU A 846 -17.37 -3.07 -26.71
CA GLU A 846 -17.64 -1.66 -27.03
C GLU A 846 -18.84 -1.53 -27.99
N ASN A 847 -18.92 -2.39 -29.01
CA ASN A 847 -20.05 -2.44 -29.94
C ASN A 847 -21.40 -2.77 -29.25
N GLN A 848 -21.36 -3.30 -28.02
CA GLN A 848 -22.53 -3.68 -27.20
C GLN A 848 -22.77 -2.71 -26.03
N HIS A 849 -22.05 -1.59 -25.94
CA HIS A 849 -22.01 -0.68 -24.78
C HIS A 849 -23.39 -0.27 -24.20
N LYS A 850 -24.40 -0.10 -25.05
CA LYS A 850 -25.78 0.29 -24.65
C LYS A 850 -26.49 -0.76 -23.81
N GLY A 851 -26.14 -2.04 -23.96
CA GLY A 851 -26.65 -3.14 -23.15
C GLY A 851 -25.81 -3.41 -21.89
N LEU A 852 -24.55 -2.95 -21.86
CA LEU A 852 -23.61 -3.25 -20.78
C LEU A 852 -23.57 -2.18 -19.67
N ILE A 853 -23.87 -0.92 -20.01
CA ILE A 853 -23.84 0.21 -19.08
C ILE A 853 -25.07 1.10 -19.32
N ASN A 854 -26.05 0.99 -18.43
CA ASN A 854 -27.27 1.80 -18.49
C ASN A 854 -27.15 3.05 -17.59
N LEU A 855 -26.59 4.12 -18.14
CA LEU A 855 -26.40 5.39 -17.43
C LEU A 855 -27.69 6.07 -16.94
N LYS A 856 -28.89 5.64 -17.39
CA LYS A 856 -30.16 6.10 -16.80
C LYS A 856 -30.40 5.58 -15.38
N ASN A 857 -29.69 4.52 -14.99
CA ASN A 857 -29.73 3.91 -13.66
C ASN A 857 -28.54 4.33 -12.78
N TYR A 858 -27.72 5.29 -13.22
CA TYR A 858 -26.57 5.79 -12.45
C TYR A 858 -27.05 6.74 -11.35
N ASP A 859 -26.83 6.38 -10.08
CA ASP A 859 -26.98 7.30 -8.95
C ASP A 859 -25.61 7.83 -8.51
N ASP A 860 -25.35 9.07 -8.87
CA ASP A 860 -24.16 9.84 -8.50
C ASP A 860 -23.85 9.77 -7.00
N ARG A 861 -24.89 9.77 -6.15
CA ARG A 861 -24.78 9.82 -4.68
C ARG A 861 -24.17 8.55 -4.08
N LEU A 862 -24.22 7.42 -4.79
CA LEU A 862 -23.57 6.18 -4.37
C LEU A 862 -22.04 6.24 -4.55
N TYR A 863 -21.57 7.13 -5.43
CA TYR A 863 -20.17 7.26 -5.85
C TYR A 863 -19.58 8.65 -5.58
N VAL A 864 -20.21 9.44 -4.71
CA VAL A 864 -19.58 10.61 -4.06
C VAL A 864 -18.62 10.09 -3.00
N ASN A 865 -17.34 10.44 -3.12
CA ASN A 865 -16.32 10.00 -2.18
C ASN A 865 -16.36 10.89 -0.93
N VAL A 866 -16.50 10.29 0.25
CA VAL A 866 -16.37 11.01 1.53
C VAL A 866 -14.95 11.60 1.65
N ASP A 867 -13.96 10.87 1.13
CA ASP A 867 -12.54 11.24 1.08
C ASP A 867 -12.27 12.52 0.25
N ASP A 868 -13.15 12.90 -0.70
CA ASP A 868 -13.01 14.11 -1.54
C ASP A 868 -13.73 15.34 -0.95
N MET A 869 -14.60 15.19 0.05
CA MET A 869 -15.38 16.29 0.65
C MET A 869 -14.67 16.92 1.87
N ALA A 870 -13.34 16.92 1.84
CA ALA A 870 -12.47 17.41 2.92
C ALA A 870 -11.51 18.52 2.41
N GLU A 871 -12.07 19.66 2.04
CA GLU A 871 -11.38 20.97 1.98
C GLU A 871 -11.96 21.93 3.03
#